data_AF-W5Y3H1-F1
#
_entry.id   AF-W5Y3H1-F1
#
_cell.length_a   1.000
_cell.length_b   1.000
_cell.length_c   1.000
_cell.angle_alpha   90.00
_cell.angle_beta   90.00
_cell.angle_gamma   90.00
#
_symmetry.space_group_name_H-M   'P 1'
#
loop_
_entity.id
_entity.type
_entity.pdbx_description
1 polymer ?
#
loop_
_entity_poly.entity_id
_entity_poly.type
_entity_poly.pdbx_seq_one_letter_code
_entity_poly.pdbx_strand_id
1 'polypeptide(L)'
;MVTTEKLILDLQGIARLAGVRRHTVTTWRHRYGKDSDTPFPAPLDRRTTNKARLFDCTQIIEWLEATDRAPHRDLRGDAPFYSILFDEVAENPGTAKALIHYAKNGNWPQGTSLSTQNSLDALIEAAYGLEPLIRALRLRAESHRSESLSPQALSTLGRVIARSSEAMRVPSTQFPLSVTNDMGLAALCHATEFLPQGEYAVYYPNAAAQSDLGRLALAELAAAQDGRAFTEVHVPDGPGFAESIPASTLLVQVDLNAHQEPEQLFNDLENLMLSLDRKGAALVIAPARLLTENTDDNATSMRRKFLSQTETSHIAPLRYSARLPRSWQVGGGQLQPAVWVLKQHHDPNFPVAVADHSGLSTSQPELEAFTSDLVTALCTPDLLPRANLHNAEIVEATRAWRSDRVAPGSARRADVDAPRLGDLWATARAAGLEEADFDFVDATVEPGPSRPYSVMTVPWDKATKRGASQVLTVFRGTRMDTATPSTTGGIGVVGPDEIADPRRWNHRSISIFELAERYPRAEISQPMDVIVCPDQRNNLAVAAVDLEGSHVAQAPAFIVRCKTTRGRSKEPLRRLAVPALVAQAISDAGTSTRKAWQIPLIDAAQVPALTRSLAAIEAERARLADNLARLQRLERATLHAAAAHTIAARAPN
;
A
#
# COMPACT_ATOMS: atom_id res chain seq x y z
N MET A 1 -32.65 3.14 -40.54
CA MET A 1 -32.53 4.22 -39.55
C MET A 1 -32.88 3.63 -38.20
N VAL A 2 -31.87 3.15 -37.47
CA VAL A 2 -32.03 2.63 -36.11
C VAL A 2 -32.18 3.87 -35.21
N THR A 3 -33.29 3.98 -34.50
CA THR A 3 -33.48 5.01 -33.48
C THR A 3 -32.45 4.76 -32.39
N THR A 4 -31.42 5.62 -32.31
CA THR A 4 -30.46 5.64 -31.19
C THR A 4 -31.29 5.74 -29.91
N GLU A 5 -31.30 4.68 -29.09
CA GLU A 5 -31.93 4.75 -27.78
C GLU A 5 -31.26 5.88 -27.02
N LYS A 6 -32.03 6.94 -26.74
CA LYS A 6 -31.49 8.14 -26.10
C LYS A 6 -31.06 7.75 -24.68
N LEU A 7 -29.76 7.86 -24.39
CA LEU A 7 -29.22 7.54 -23.07
C LEU A 7 -29.86 8.45 -22.01
N ILE A 8 -30.26 7.85 -20.91
CA ILE A 8 -30.91 8.54 -19.78
C ILE A 8 -30.15 8.26 -18.48
N LEU A 9 -30.12 9.28 -17.63
CA LEU A 9 -29.48 9.25 -16.32
C LEU A 9 -30.52 9.43 -15.22
N ASP A 10 -30.33 8.76 -14.08
CA ASP A 10 -31.00 9.14 -12.84
C ASP A 10 -30.12 10.12 -12.04
N LEU A 11 -30.60 10.61 -10.89
CA LEU A 11 -29.83 11.53 -10.05
C LEU A 11 -28.52 10.91 -9.52
N GLN A 12 -28.46 9.58 -9.38
CA GLN A 12 -27.26 8.90 -8.92
C GLN A 12 -26.22 8.79 -10.04
N GLY A 13 -26.64 8.50 -11.27
CA GLY A 13 -25.83 8.50 -12.48
C GLY A 13 -25.23 9.87 -12.75
N ILE A 14 -26.02 10.94 -12.67
CA ILE A 14 -25.53 12.33 -12.79
C ILE A 14 -24.46 12.62 -11.73
N ALA A 15 -24.67 12.16 -10.50
CA ALA A 15 -23.71 12.38 -9.42
C ALA A 15 -22.39 11.64 -9.65
N ARG A 16 -22.44 10.39 -10.11
CA ARG A 16 -21.25 9.60 -10.45
C ARG A 16 -20.50 10.21 -11.64
N LEU A 17 -21.21 10.60 -12.70
CA LEU A 17 -20.66 11.28 -13.87
C LEU A 17 -19.94 12.59 -13.49
N ALA A 18 -20.53 13.39 -12.60
CA ALA A 18 -19.92 14.64 -12.13
C ALA A 18 -18.89 14.44 -11.00
N GLY A 19 -18.68 13.22 -10.50
CA GLY A 19 -17.76 12.95 -9.37
C GLY A 19 -18.21 13.54 -8.03
N VAL A 20 -19.51 13.79 -7.85
CA VAL A 20 -20.09 14.39 -6.64
C VAL A 20 -21.05 13.43 -5.92
N ARG A 21 -21.52 13.82 -4.73
CA ARG A 21 -22.57 13.08 -4.02
C ARG A 21 -23.95 13.42 -4.61
N ARG A 22 -24.89 12.47 -4.58
CA ARG A 22 -26.29 12.65 -5.05
C ARG A 22 -27.00 13.87 -4.44
N HIS A 23 -26.71 14.17 -3.18
CA HIS A 23 -27.27 15.36 -2.52
C HIS A 23 -26.86 16.66 -3.22
N THR A 24 -25.62 16.76 -3.72
CA THR A 24 -25.12 17.91 -4.47
C THR A 24 -25.94 18.15 -5.74
N VAL A 25 -26.23 17.10 -6.51
CA VAL A 25 -27.08 17.18 -7.73
C VAL A 25 -28.51 17.60 -7.37
N THR A 26 -29.02 17.13 -6.24
CA THR A 26 -30.34 17.56 -5.74
C THR A 26 -30.34 19.06 -5.45
N THR A 27 -29.29 19.58 -4.81
CA THR A 27 -29.12 21.01 -4.55
C THR A 27 -28.97 21.82 -5.83
N TRP A 28 -28.22 21.33 -6.83
CA TRP A 28 -28.13 21.98 -8.14
C TRP A 28 -29.50 22.16 -8.78
N ARG A 29 -30.31 21.11 -8.81
CA ARG A 29 -31.67 21.18 -9.36
C ARG A 29 -32.56 22.21 -8.65
N HIS A 30 -32.38 22.39 -7.33
CA HIS A 30 -33.15 23.38 -6.58
C HIS A 30 -32.64 24.81 -6.76
N ARG A 31 -31.32 25.01 -6.82
CA ARG A 31 -30.71 26.34 -6.99
C ARG A 31 -30.78 26.85 -8.43
N TYR A 32 -30.57 25.97 -9.39
CA TYR A 32 -30.62 26.26 -10.83
C TYR A 32 -31.98 25.84 -11.38
N GLY A 33 -33.06 26.43 -10.85
CA GLY A 33 -34.43 26.20 -11.31
C GLY A 33 -34.71 26.84 -12.68
N LYS A 34 -35.98 26.83 -13.12
CA LYS A 34 -36.40 27.41 -14.41
C LYS A 34 -36.04 28.90 -14.58
N ASP A 35 -35.92 29.64 -13.48
CA ASP A 35 -35.67 31.07 -13.47
C ASP A 35 -34.18 31.44 -13.37
N SER A 36 -33.28 30.44 -13.45
CA SER A 36 -31.82 30.62 -13.41
C SER A 36 -31.24 30.86 -14.80
N ASP A 37 -30.18 31.66 -14.91
CA ASP A 37 -29.46 31.93 -16.18
C ASP A 37 -28.91 30.66 -16.85
N THR A 38 -28.59 29.64 -16.05
CA THR A 38 -28.19 28.29 -16.50
C THR A 38 -29.09 27.23 -15.86
N PRO A 39 -30.35 27.09 -16.32
CA PRO A 39 -31.33 26.24 -15.66
C PRO A 39 -30.91 24.76 -15.74
N PHE A 40 -31.08 24.04 -14.64
CA PHE A 40 -30.81 22.60 -14.60
C PHE A 40 -31.79 21.86 -15.54
N PRO A 41 -31.33 20.85 -16.30
CA PRO A 41 -32.16 20.13 -17.26
C PRO A 41 -33.45 19.58 -16.65
N ALA A 42 -34.56 19.71 -17.40
CA ALA A 42 -35.85 19.22 -16.97
C ALA A 42 -35.88 17.68 -16.96
N PRO A 43 -36.55 17.03 -15.99
CA PRO A 43 -36.73 15.60 -16.02
C PRO A 43 -37.63 15.19 -17.20
N LEU A 44 -37.36 14.03 -17.77
CA LEU A 44 -38.19 13.42 -18.80
C LEU A 44 -39.54 12.96 -18.21
N ASP A 45 -40.63 13.13 -18.95
CA ASP A 45 -42.00 12.75 -18.55
C ASP A 45 -42.27 11.22 -18.54
N ARG A 46 -41.23 10.41 -18.36
CA ARG A 46 -41.37 8.97 -18.11
C ARG A 46 -41.62 8.75 -16.63
N ARG A 47 -42.89 8.65 -16.23
CA ARG A 47 -43.25 8.01 -14.95
C ARG A 47 -42.92 6.52 -15.05
N THR A 48 -41.74 6.12 -14.62
CA THR A 48 -41.50 4.72 -14.26
C THR A 48 -42.25 4.40 -12.96
N THR A 49 -42.57 3.13 -12.75
CA THR A 49 -43.26 2.60 -11.56
C THR A 49 -42.50 2.88 -10.26
N ASN A 50 -41.19 3.16 -10.35
CA ASN A 50 -40.38 3.69 -9.27
C ASN A 50 -40.28 5.21 -9.38
N LYS A 51 -40.50 5.95 -8.28
CA LYS A 51 -40.51 7.44 -8.19
C LYS A 51 -39.18 8.15 -8.57
N ALA A 52 -38.29 7.52 -9.34
CA ALA A 52 -37.04 8.09 -9.81
C ALA A 52 -37.28 9.05 -10.99
N ARG A 53 -36.75 10.27 -10.89
CA ARG A 53 -36.76 11.23 -12.00
C ARG A 53 -35.60 10.92 -12.93
N LEU A 54 -35.89 10.81 -14.22
CA LEU A 54 -34.92 10.49 -15.27
C LEU A 54 -34.60 11.74 -16.09
N PHE A 55 -33.38 11.84 -16.57
CA PHE A 55 -32.86 13.01 -17.28
C PHE A 55 -32.20 12.58 -18.59
N ASP A 56 -32.26 13.46 -19.56
CA ASP A 56 -31.58 13.31 -20.84
C ASP A 56 -30.05 13.44 -20.65
N CYS A 57 -29.30 12.42 -21.06
CA CYS A 57 -27.85 12.40 -20.84
C CYS A 57 -27.15 13.56 -21.55
N THR A 58 -27.53 13.86 -22.79
CA THR A 58 -26.91 14.93 -23.59
C THR A 58 -27.12 16.30 -22.94
N GLN A 59 -28.34 16.59 -22.48
CA GLN A 59 -28.63 17.87 -21.81
C GLN A 59 -27.87 18.03 -20.49
N ILE A 60 -27.65 16.93 -19.76
CA ILE A 60 -26.86 16.96 -18.53
C ILE A 60 -25.40 17.26 -18.82
N ILE A 61 -24.81 16.61 -19.83
CA ILE A 61 -23.42 16.86 -20.24
C ILE A 61 -23.25 18.33 -20.63
N GLU A 62 -24.09 18.84 -21.53
CA GLU A 62 -24.05 20.24 -21.97
C GLU A 62 -24.17 21.21 -20.80
N TRP A 63 -25.04 20.92 -19.83
CA TRP A 63 -25.19 21.76 -18.64
C TRP A 63 -23.96 21.70 -17.72
N LEU A 64 -23.36 20.53 -17.53
CA LEU A 64 -22.14 20.37 -16.71
C LEU A 64 -20.94 21.08 -17.35
N GLU A 65 -20.79 20.99 -18.68
CA GLU A 65 -19.78 21.69 -19.47
C GLU A 65 -19.98 23.22 -19.39
N ALA A 66 -21.20 23.69 -19.65
CA ALA A 66 -21.52 25.12 -19.66
C ALA A 66 -21.38 25.80 -18.28
N THR A 67 -21.42 25.01 -17.20
CA THR A 67 -21.36 25.52 -15.83
C THR A 67 -20.05 25.19 -15.10
N ASP A 68 -19.12 24.53 -15.77
CA ASP A 68 -17.82 24.11 -15.25
C ASP A 68 -17.91 23.30 -13.93
N ARG A 69 -18.87 22.37 -13.88
CA ARG A 69 -19.16 21.59 -12.66
C ARG A 69 -18.52 20.21 -12.61
N ALA A 70 -17.69 19.89 -13.59
CA ALA A 70 -16.88 18.67 -13.65
C ALA A 70 -15.58 18.86 -14.48
N PRO A 71 -14.69 19.80 -14.10
CA PRO A 71 -13.56 20.27 -14.93
C PRO A 71 -12.47 19.22 -15.26
N HIS A 72 -12.51 18.03 -14.67
CA HIS A 72 -11.45 17.01 -14.80
C HIS A 72 -11.98 15.65 -15.26
N ARG A 73 -13.13 15.62 -15.93
CA ARG A 73 -13.70 14.39 -16.48
C ARG A 73 -13.99 14.55 -17.96
N ASP A 74 -13.77 13.47 -18.71
CA ASP A 74 -14.29 13.34 -20.06
C ASP A 74 -15.79 13.03 -19.97
N LEU A 75 -16.60 14.06 -19.77
CA LEU A 75 -18.05 13.92 -19.57
C LEU A 75 -18.74 13.18 -20.73
N ARG A 76 -18.24 13.35 -21.95
CA ARG A 76 -18.81 12.74 -23.15
C ARG A 76 -18.42 11.27 -23.26
N GLY A 77 -17.15 10.93 -23.05
CA GLY A 77 -16.68 9.54 -23.05
C GLY A 77 -17.22 8.72 -21.87
N ASP A 78 -17.39 9.34 -20.70
CA ASP A 78 -17.81 8.66 -19.47
C ASP A 78 -19.32 8.44 -19.37
N ALA A 79 -20.12 9.35 -19.94
CA ALA A 79 -21.56 9.39 -19.81
C ALA A 79 -22.30 8.05 -20.07
N PRO A 80 -21.96 7.25 -21.09
CA PRO A 80 -22.62 5.97 -21.35
C PRO A 80 -22.56 5.01 -20.15
N PHE A 81 -21.43 5.00 -19.42
CA PHE A 81 -21.19 4.06 -18.31
C PHE A 81 -21.92 4.42 -17.01
N TYR A 82 -22.59 5.58 -16.97
CA TYR A 82 -23.44 6.00 -15.85
C TYR A 82 -24.93 6.03 -16.22
N SER A 83 -25.28 5.58 -17.42
CA SER A 83 -26.65 5.49 -17.91
C SER A 83 -27.43 4.34 -17.28
N ILE A 84 -28.75 4.48 -17.25
CA ILE A 84 -29.65 3.40 -16.81
C ILE A 84 -29.53 2.20 -17.74
N LEU A 85 -29.34 2.44 -19.04
CA LEU A 85 -29.13 1.39 -20.04
C LEU A 85 -27.89 0.55 -19.71
N PHE A 86 -26.81 1.20 -19.26
CA PHE A 86 -25.61 0.50 -18.82
C PHE A 86 -25.86 -0.34 -17.56
N ASP A 87 -26.58 0.20 -16.56
CA ASP A 87 -26.94 -0.57 -15.36
C ASP A 87 -27.84 -1.78 -15.73
N GLU A 88 -28.83 -1.61 -16.62
CA GLU A 88 -29.69 -2.70 -17.12
C GLU A 88 -28.89 -3.80 -17.85
N VAL A 89 -27.94 -3.39 -18.70
CA VAL A 89 -27.05 -4.30 -19.42
C VAL A 89 -26.09 -5.02 -18.46
N ALA A 90 -25.53 -4.30 -17.47
CA ALA A 90 -24.63 -4.86 -16.47
C ALA A 90 -25.32 -5.86 -15.53
N GLU A 91 -26.61 -5.65 -15.23
CA GLU A 91 -27.41 -6.55 -14.38
C GLU A 91 -27.97 -7.76 -15.15
N ASN A 92 -27.91 -7.75 -16.50
CA ASN A 92 -28.42 -8.85 -17.31
C ASN A 92 -27.39 -10.01 -17.41
N PRO A 93 -27.71 -11.21 -16.90
CA PRO A 93 -26.80 -12.35 -16.87
C PRO A 93 -26.43 -12.91 -18.26
N GLY A 94 -27.20 -12.56 -19.30
CA GLY A 94 -26.89 -12.94 -20.68
C GLY A 94 -25.83 -12.07 -21.36
N THR A 95 -25.58 -10.87 -20.82
CA THR A 95 -24.74 -9.84 -21.46
C THR A 95 -23.30 -10.32 -21.68
N ALA A 96 -22.65 -10.85 -20.65
CA ALA A 96 -21.26 -11.26 -20.75
C ALA A 96 -21.05 -12.36 -21.79
N LYS A 97 -21.99 -13.30 -21.89
CA LYS A 97 -21.99 -14.37 -22.91
C LYS A 97 -22.22 -13.83 -24.32
N ALA A 98 -23.11 -12.84 -24.48
CA ALA A 98 -23.34 -12.21 -25.77
C ALA A 98 -22.12 -11.43 -26.25
N LEU A 99 -21.48 -10.66 -25.36
CA LEU A 99 -20.31 -9.84 -25.67
C LEU A 99 -19.08 -10.65 -26.06
N ILE A 100 -18.76 -11.73 -25.34
CA ILE A 100 -17.62 -12.60 -25.73
C ILE A 100 -17.84 -13.23 -27.10
N HIS A 101 -19.08 -13.65 -27.43
CA HIS A 101 -19.40 -14.20 -28.75
C HIS A 101 -19.29 -13.13 -29.84
N TYR A 102 -19.78 -11.92 -29.57
CA TYR A 102 -19.70 -10.80 -30.50
C TYR A 102 -18.25 -10.38 -30.76
N ALA A 103 -17.42 -10.23 -29.71
CA ALA A 103 -16.00 -9.90 -29.83
C ALA A 103 -15.25 -10.88 -30.75
N LYS A 104 -15.58 -12.18 -30.66
CA LYS A 104 -14.93 -13.23 -31.46
C LYS A 104 -15.44 -13.35 -32.89
N ASN A 105 -16.75 -13.20 -33.08
CA ASN A 105 -17.41 -13.57 -34.35
C ASN A 105 -17.95 -12.39 -35.15
N GLY A 106 -17.97 -11.18 -34.56
CA GLY A 106 -18.54 -9.98 -35.18
C GLY A 106 -20.07 -10.03 -35.37
N ASN A 107 -20.77 -10.95 -34.69
CA ASN A 107 -22.22 -11.08 -34.75
C ASN A 107 -22.79 -11.47 -33.38
N TRP A 108 -24.07 -11.19 -33.14
CA TRP A 108 -24.76 -11.61 -31.92
C TRP A 108 -25.09 -13.11 -31.94
N PRO A 109 -24.99 -13.84 -30.81
CA PRO A 109 -25.32 -15.26 -30.77
C PRO A 109 -26.82 -15.49 -30.97
N GLN A 110 -27.16 -16.65 -31.56
CA GLN A 110 -28.56 -17.08 -31.73
C GLN A 110 -29.27 -17.14 -30.37
N GLY A 111 -30.46 -16.54 -30.28
CA GLY A 111 -31.26 -16.46 -29.05
C GLY A 111 -31.06 -15.17 -28.23
N THR A 112 -30.13 -14.29 -28.61
CA THR A 112 -30.05 -12.94 -28.02
C THR A 112 -31.27 -12.12 -28.43
N SER A 113 -32.03 -11.59 -27.47
CA SER A 113 -33.23 -10.81 -27.77
C SER A 113 -32.90 -9.54 -28.58
N LEU A 114 -33.77 -9.14 -29.50
CA LEU A 114 -33.56 -7.94 -30.32
C LEU A 114 -33.42 -6.67 -29.46
N SER A 115 -34.14 -6.60 -28.33
CA SER A 115 -34.00 -5.49 -27.37
C SER A 115 -32.58 -5.45 -26.78
N THR A 116 -32.04 -6.59 -26.33
CA THR A 116 -30.67 -6.64 -25.79
C THR A 116 -29.63 -6.27 -26.84
N GLN A 117 -29.80 -6.73 -28.09
CA GLN A 117 -28.91 -6.38 -29.20
C GLN A 117 -28.92 -4.86 -29.42
N ASN A 118 -30.10 -4.25 -29.55
CA ASN A 118 -30.23 -2.81 -29.76
C ASN A 118 -29.62 -1.99 -28.60
N SER A 119 -29.82 -2.42 -27.35
CA SER A 119 -29.25 -1.75 -26.17
C SER A 119 -27.73 -1.84 -26.15
N LEU A 120 -27.16 -2.99 -26.51
CA LEU A 120 -25.71 -3.17 -26.62
C LEU A 120 -25.13 -2.38 -27.79
N ASP A 121 -25.75 -2.39 -28.96
CA ASP A 121 -25.32 -1.61 -30.12
C ASP A 121 -25.32 -0.11 -29.81
N ALA A 122 -26.35 0.39 -29.13
CA ALA A 122 -26.43 1.78 -28.68
C ALA A 122 -25.32 2.14 -27.68
N LEU A 123 -25.00 1.25 -26.74
CA LEU A 123 -23.89 1.46 -25.80
C LEU A 123 -22.52 1.36 -26.47
N ILE A 124 -22.33 0.45 -27.45
CA ILE A 124 -21.09 0.33 -28.23
C ILE A 124 -20.84 1.61 -29.01
N GLU A 125 -21.87 2.14 -29.68
CA GLU A 125 -21.78 3.42 -30.39
C GLU A 125 -21.43 4.55 -29.42
N ALA A 126 -22.14 4.64 -28.30
CA ALA A 126 -21.94 5.72 -27.33
C ALA A 126 -20.60 5.66 -26.59
N ALA A 127 -20.08 4.44 -26.32
CA ALA A 127 -18.78 4.21 -25.70
C ALA A 127 -17.60 4.32 -26.68
N TYR A 128 -17.86 4.71 -27.93
CA TYR A 128 -16.87 4.79 -29.02
C TYR A 128 -16.17 3.45 -29.32
N GLY A 129 -16.86 2.33 -29.09
CA GLY A 129 -16.37 1.02 -29.44
C GLY A 129 -16.73 -0.07 -28.44
N LEU A 130 -16.40 -1.30 -28.82
CA LEU A 130 -16.68 -2.50 -28.04
C LEU A 130 -15.75 -2.63 -26.83
N GLU A 131 -14.45 -2.37 -26.99
CA GLU A 131 -13.45 -2.53 -25.93
C GLU A 131 -13.73 -1.62 -24.72
N PRO A 132 -14.01 -0.31 -24.86
CA PRO A 132 -14.33 0.55 -23.72
C PRO A 132 -15.58 0.09 -22.95
N LEU A 133 -16.61 -0.39 -23.67
CA LEU A 133 -17.82 -0.93 -23.05
C LEU A 133 -17.54 -2.19 -22.24
N ILE A 134 -16.83 -3.16 -22.82
CA ILE A 134 -16.48 -4.40 -22.12
C ILE A 134 -15.62 -4.10 -20.90
N ARG A 135 -14.62 -3.23 -21.04
CA ARG A 135 -13.76 -2.81 -19.93
C ARG A 135 -14.58 -2.19 -18.80
N ALA A 136 -15.51 -1.30 -19.11
CA ALA A 136 -16.38 -0.69 -18.11
C ALA A 136 -17.27 -1.72 -17.40
N LEU A 137 -17.84 -2.68 -18.13
CA LEU A 137 -18.63 -3.77 -17.57
C LEU A 137 -17.78 -4.69 -16.68
N ARG A 138 -16.56 -5.02 -17.08
CA ARG A 138 -15.62 -5.82 -16.26
C ARG A 138 -15.30 -5.11 -14.96
N LEU A 139 -14.87 -3.84 -15.02
CA LEU A 139 -14.56 -3.04 -13.83
C LEU A 139 -15.77 -2.91 -12.89
N ARG A 140 -16.98 -2.81 -13.46
CA ARG A 140 -18.24 -2.84 -12.70
C ARG A 140 -18.43 -4.19 -11.99
N ALA A 141 -18.23 -5.31 -12.68
CA ALA A 141 -18.32 -6.65 -12.11
C ALA A 141 -17.29 -6.87 -10.99
N GLU A 142 -16.05 -6.39 -11.15
CA GLU A 142 -15.01 -6.44 -10.11
C GLU A 142 -15.39 -5.65 -8.86
N SER A 143 -15.94 -4.45 -9.04
CA SER A 143 -16.33 -3.58 -7.93
C SER A 143 -17.45 -4.15 -7.05
N HIS A 144 -18.26 -5.06 -7.60
CA HIS A 144 -19.35 -5.72 -6.88
C HIS A 144 -18.92 -7.01 -6.18
N ARG A 145 -17.70 -7.49 -6.41
CA ARG A 145 -17.20 -8.64 -5.65
C ARG A 145 -16.98 -8.25 -4.20
N SER A 146 -17.35 -9.16 -3.30
CA SER A 146 -17.06 -9.03 -1.87
C SER A 146 -15.56 -8.97 -1.60
N GLU A 147 -14.75 -9.61 -2.44
CA GLU A 147 -13.31 -9.67 -2.30
C GLU A 147 -12.67 -9.49 -3.68
N SER A 148 -11.91 -8.41 -3.83
CA SER A 148 -11.17 -8.09 -5.05
C SER A 148 -9.87 -7.36 -4.71
N LEU A 149 -8.97 -7.30 -5.69
CA LEU A 149 -7.81 -6.44 -5.60
C LEU A 149 -8.18 -4.99 -5.92
N SER A 150 -7.52 -4.04 -5.27
CA SER A 150 -7.66 -2.62 -5.61
C SER A 150 -7.16 -2.35 -7.04
N PRO A 151 -7.65 -1.32 -7.73
CA PRO A 151 -7.17 -0.96 -9.07
C PRO A 151 -5.65 -0.75 -9.14
N GLN A 152 -5.06 -0.16 -8.09
CA GLN A 152 -3.61 0.03 -7.99
C GLN A 152 -2.87 -1.32 -7.90
N ALA A 153 -3.39 -2.25 -7.11
CA ALA A 153 -2.82 -3.60 -7.00
C ALA A 153 -2.89 -4.32 -8.35
N LEU A 154 -4.03 -4.30 -9.02
CA LEU A 154 -4.21 -4.91 -10.34
C LEU A 154 -3.28 -4.29 -11.40
N SER A 155 -3.13 -2.97 -11.41
CA SER A 155 -2.18 -2.28 -12.31
C SER A 155 -0.72 -2.67 -12.02
N THR A 156 -0.33 -2.75 -10.75
CA THR A 156 1.02 -3.16 -10.34
C THR A 156 1.31 -4.60 -10.76
N LEU A 157 0.35 -5.50 -10.56
CA LEU A 157 0.45 -6.89 -11.02
C LEU A 157 0.47 -6.99 -12.55
N GLY A 158 -0.30 -6.16 -13.24
CA GLY A 158 -0.27 -6.05 -14.70
C GLY A 158 1.13 -5.73 -15.22
N ARG A 159 1.85 -4.81 -14.54
CA ARG A 159 3.26 -4.49 -14.86
C ARG A 159 4.21 -5.66 -14.60
N VAL A 160 4.04 -6.38 -13.48
CA VAL A 160 4.81 -7.60 -13.17
C VAL A 160 4.60 -8.64 -14.27
N ILE A 161 3.35 -8.94 -14.60
CA ILE A 161 2.98 -9.90 -15.65
C ILE A 161 3.59 -9.49 -16.99
N ALA A 162 3.46 -8.22 -17.39
CA ALA A 162 3.99 -7.74 -18.66
C ALA A 162 5.52 -7.84 -18.75
N ARG A 163 6.24 -7.31 -17.74
CA ARG A 163 7.71 -7.37 -17.71
C ARG A 163 8.23 -8.81 -17.62
N SER A 164 7.58 -9.67 -16.86
CA SER A 164 7.93 -11.09 -16.79
C SER A 164 7.67 -11.82 -18.10
N SER A 165 6.54 -11.53 -18.77
CA SER A 165 6.23 -12.10 -20.07
C SER A 165 7.29 -11.72 -21.10
N GLU A 166 7.68 -10.44 -21.14
CA GLU A 166 8.74 -9.95 -22.02
C GLU A 166 10.08 -10.64 -21.75
N ALA A 167 10.49 -10.73 -20.48
CA ALA A 167 11.76 -11.34 -20.08
C ALA A 167 11.80 -12.87 -20.32
N MET A 168 10.67 -13.55 -20.24
CA MET A 168 10.56 -15.00 -20.47
C MET A 168 10.32 -15.35 -21.95
N ARG A 169 9.94 -14.37 -22.78
CA ARG A 169 9.54 -14.62 -24.17
C ARG A 169 10.73 -15.03 -25.02
N VAL A 170 10.57 -16.15 -25.72
CA VAL A 170 11.45 -16.51 -26.83
C VAL A 170 10.94 -15.80 -28.09
N PRO A 171 11.81 -15.13 -28.87
CA PRO A 171 11.41 -14.54 -30.14
C PRO A 171 10.74 -15.58 -31.05
N SER A 172 9.76 -15.17 -31.86
CA SER A 172 8.98 -15.99 -32.82
C SER A 172 8.00 -17.03 -32.28
N THR A 173 7.74 -17.10 -30.97
CA THR A 173 6.68 -17.96 -30.42
C THR A 173 5.61 -17.16 -29.71
N GLN A 174 4.37 -17.64 -29.81
CA GLN A 174 3.27 -17.21 -28.96
C GLN A 174 3.61 -17.49 -27.50
N PHE A 175 3.52 -16.47 -26.64
CA PHE A 175 3.88 -16.63 -25.23
C PHE A 175 2.70 -17.18 -24.41
N PRO A 176 2.85 -18.30 -23.70
CA PRO A 176 1.77 -18.86 -22.92
C PRO A 176 1.57 -18.15 -21.57
N LEU A 177 0.34 -17.73 -21.31
CA LEU A 177 -0.15 -17.17 -20.05
C LEU A 177 -1.22 -18.09 -19.50
N SER A 178 -1.03 -18.64 -18.30
CA SER A 178 -2.01 -19.52 -17.66
C SER A 178 -2.65 -18.84 -16.46
N VAL A 179 -3.95 -19.02 -16.28
CA VAL A 179 -4.69 -18.52 -15.10
C VAL A 179 -5.53 -19.63 -14.52
N THR A 180 -5.83 -19.55 -13.23
CA THR A 180 -6.56 -20.60 -12.50
C THR A 180 -7.98 -20.22 -12.15
N ASN A 181 -8.33 -18.94 -12.24
CA ASN A 181 -9.66 -18.43 -11.90
C ASN A 181 -9.97 -17.12 -12.63
N ASP A 182 -11.18 -16.59 -12.40
CA ASP A 182 -11.69 -15.36 -13.00
C ASP A 182 -10.90 -14.11 -12.57
N MET A 183 -10.41 -14.05 -11.34
CA MET A 183 -9.54 -12.97 -10.87
C MET A 183 -8.16 -12.97 -11.54
N GLY A 184 -7.64 -14.15 -11.90
CA GLY A 184 -6.45 -14.28 -12.74
C GLY A 184 -6.69 -13.69 -14.13
N LEU A 185 -7.84 -13.98 -14.75
CA LEU A 185 -8.23 -13.36 -16.04
C LEU A 185 -8.36 -11.84 -15.94
N ALA A 186 -8.94 -11.32 -14.86
CA ALA A 186 -9.02 -9.89 -14.59
C ALA A 186 -7.62 -9.26 -14.46
N ALA A 187 -6.71 -9.88 -13.72
CA ALA A 187 -5.32 -9.41 -13.61
C ALA A 187 -4.59 -9.40 -14.97
N LEU A 188 -4.86 -10.38 -15.84
CA LEU A 188 -4.34 -10.37 -17.22
C LEU A 188 -4.90 -9.21 -18.06
N CYS A 189 -6.18 -8.85 -17.91
CA CYS A 189 -6.76 -7.69 -18.61
C CYS A 189 -6.01 -6.41 -18.22
N HIS A 190 -5.69 -6.22 -16.94
CA HIS A 190 -4.86 -5.10 -16.50
C HIS A 190 -3.41 -5.15 -17.02
N ALA A 191 -2.87 -6.33 -17.33
CA ALA A 191 -1.56 -6.46 -17.96
C ALA A 191 -1.56 -5.97 -19.41
N THR A 192 -2.70 -6.01 -20.11
CA THR A 192 -2.78 -5.62 -21.53
C THR A 192 -2.28 -4.20 -21.79
N GLU A 193 -2.48 -3.26 -20.86
CA GLU A 193 -1.96 -1.89 -20.94
C GLU A 193 -0.44 -1.83 -21.05
N PHE A 194 0.26 -2.81 -20.46
CA PHE A 194 1.72 -2.84 -20.34
C PHE A 194 2.39 -3.91 -21.19
N LEU A 195 1.64 -4.89 -21.69
CA LEU A 195 2.19 -5.98 -22.49
C LEU A 195 2.83 -5.43 -23.77
N PRO A 196 4.03 -5.91 -24.15
CA PRO A 196 4.59 -5.57 -25.45
C PRO A 196 3.71 -6.11 -26.59
N GLN A 197 3.89 -5.58 -27.78
CA GLN A 197 3.19 -6.09 -28.96
C GLN A 197 3.57 -7.56 -29.23
N GLY A 198 2.62 -8.32 -29.79
CA GLY A 198 2.83 -9.70 -30.20
C GLY A 198 1.74 -10.68 -29.76
N GLU A 199 2.05 -11.96 -29.88
CA GLU A 199 1.08 -13.06 -29.74
C GLU A 199 1.19 -13.72 -28.37
N TYR A 200 0.03 -13.89 -27.73
CA TYR A 200 -0.13 -14.49 -26.41
C TYR A 200 -1.17 -15.60 -26.46
N ALA A 201 -0.91 -16.75 -25.84
CA ALA A 201 -1.89 -17.82 -25.69
C ALA A 201 -2.38 -17.83 -24.23
N VAL A 202 -3.67 -17.61 -24.03
CA VAL A 202 -4.27 -17.53 -22.68
C VAL A 202 -4.97 -18.83 -22.35
N TYR A 203 -4.43 -19.58 -21.39
CA TYR A 203 -4.94 -20.86 -20.91
C TYR A 203 -5.73 -20.65 -19.63
N TYR A 204 -6.98 -21.12 -19.59
CA TYR A 204 -7.86 -20.93 -18.45
C TYR A 204 -8.80 -22.14 -18.24
N PRO A 205 -9.18 -22.46 -16.99
CA PRO A 205 -10.12 -23.53 -16.70
C PRO A 205 -11.56 -23.11 -17.04
N ASN A 206 -12.41 -24.10 -17.23
CA ASN A 206 -13.83 -23.90 -17.53
C ASN A 206 -14.55 -23.14 -16.39
N ALA A 207 -14.22 -23.40 -15.13
CA ALA A 207 -14.74 -22.65 -13.99
C ALA A 207 -14.50 -21.13 -14.12
N ALA A 208 -13.31 -20.71 -14.59
CA ALA A 208 -12.99 -19.29 -14.78
C ALA A 208 -13.90 -18.64 -15.84
N ALA A 209 -14.12 -19.33 -16.96
CA ALA A 209 -14.92 -18.86 -18.09
C ALA A 209 -16.44 -18.91 -17.87
N GLN A 210 -16.91 -19.54 -16.79
CA GLN A 210 -18.33 -19.60 -16.47
C GLN A 210 -18.82 -18.40 -15.64
N SER A 211 -17.91 -17.74 -14.92
CA SER A 211 -18.22 -16.52 -14.18
C SER A 211 -18.47 -15.33 -15.11
N ASP A 212 -19.32 -14.38 -14.71
CA ASP A 212 -19.54 -13.17 -15.50
C ASP A 212 -18.27 -12.32 -15.63
N LEU A 213 -17.47 -12.24 -14.55
CA LEU A 213 -16.18 -11.56 -14.57
C LEU A 213 -15.22 -12.20 -15.59
N GLY A 214 -15.08 -13.52 -15.55
CA GLY A 214 -14.20 -14.24 -16.47
C GLY A 214 -14.67 -14.12 -17.93
N ARG A 215 -15.98 -14.16 -18.20
CA ARG A 215 -16.51 -13.92 -19.55
C ARG A 215 -16.23 -12.51 -20.06
N LEU A 216 -16.41 -11.50 -19.21
CA LEU A 216 -16.10 -10.11 -19.57
C LEU A 216 -14.59 -9.91 -19.78
N ALA A 217 -13.75 -10.53 -18.96
CA ALA A 217 -12.30 -10.51 -19.13
C ALA A 217 -11.87 -11.17 -20.45
N LEU A 218 -12.42 -12.34 -20.79
CA LEU A 218 -12.16 -12.99 -22.09
C LEU A 218 -12.69 -12.15 -23.26
N ALA A 219 -13.86 -11.52 -23.11
CA ALA A 219 -14.38 -10.61 -24.12
C ALA A 219 -13.45 -9.40 -24.34
N GLU A 220 -12.84 -8.86 -23.28
CA GLU A 220 -11.89 -7.74 -23.37
C GLU A 220 -10.61 -8.19 -24.08
N LEU A 221 -10.07 -9.37 -23.73
CA LEU A 221 -8.90 -9.95 -24.40
C LEU A 221 -9.16 -10.22 -25.89
N ALA A 222 -10.34 -10.72 -26.23
CA ALA A 222 -10.75 -10.95 -27.62
C ALA A 222 -10.97 -9.65 -28.41
N ALA A 223 -11.38 -8.57 -27.72
CA ALA A 223 -11.65 -7.27 -28.33
C ALA A 223 -10.39 -6.39 -28.48
N ALA A 224 -9.27 -6.72 -27.83
CA ALA A 224 -8.05 -5.92 -27.87
C ALA A 224 -7.48 -5.78 -29.30
N GLN A 225 -7.32 -4.55 -29.80
CA GLN A 225 -6.90 -4.29 -31.19
C GLN A 225 -5.51 -3.62 -31.34
N ASP A 226 -4.73 -3.50 -30.27
CA ASP A 226 -3.48 -2.71 -30.23
C ASP A 226 -2.21 -3.44 -30.72
N GLY A 227 -2.32 -4.30 -31.74
CA GLY A 227 -1.19 -5.11 -32.23
C GLY A 227 -0.77 -6.22 -31.26
N ARG A 228 -1.64 -6.57 -30.32
CA ARG A 228 -1.54 -7.76 -29.46
C ARG A 228 -2.59 -8.76 -29.94
N ALA A 229 -2.19 -10.00 -30.14
CA ALA A 229 -3.11 -11.06 -30.53
C ALA A 229 -3.20 -12.09 -29.40
N PHE A 230 -4.41 -12.27 -28.86
CA PHE A 230 -4.68 -13.25 -27.82
C PHE A 230 -5.38 -14.46 -28.43
N THR A 231 -4.73 -15.63 -28.39
CA THR A 231 -5.40 -16.90 -28.67
C THR A 231 -5.87 -17.49 -27.35
N GLU A 232 -7.17 -17.64 -27.21
CA GLU A 232 -7.76 -18.29 -26.04
C GLU A 232 -7.69 -19.81 -26.17
N VAL A 233 -7.18 -20.47 -25.12
CA VAL A 233 -7.13 -21.93 -25.04
C VAL A 233 -7.93 -22.37 -23.82
N HIS A 234 -9.10 -22.94 -24.09
CA HIS A 234 -9.98 -23.48 -23.08
C HIS A 234 -9.43 -24.80 -22.53
N VAL A 235 -9.36 -24.92 -21.21
CA VAL A 235 -8.90 -26.12 -20.52
C VAL A 235 -10.05 -26.72 -19.69
N PRO A 236 -10.37 -28.02 -19.83
CA PRO A 236 -11.38 -28.68 -19.00
C PRO A 236 -11.02 -28.65 -17.50
N ASP A 237 -12.04 -28.54 -16.64
CA ASP A 237 -11.85 -28.67 -15.19
C ASP A 237 -11.48 -30.11 -14.81
N GLY A 238 -10.55 -30.29 -13.86
CA GLY A 238 -10.16 -31.60 -13.32
C GLY A 238 -8.65 -31.89 -13.39
N PRO A 239 -8.21 -33.13 -13.12
CA PRO A 239 -6.79 -33.50 -13.10
C PRO A 239 -6.06 -33.22 -14.41
N GLY A 240 -6.77 -33.32 -15.55
CA GLY A 240 -6.24 -33.01 -16.88
C GLY A 240 -5.97 -31.52 -17.13
N PHE A 241 -6.41 -30.63 -16.23
CA PHE A 241 -6.05 -29.20 -16.28
C PHE A 241 -4.52 -29.03 -16.22
N ALA A 242 -3.86 -29.77 -15.32
CA ALA A 242 -2.42 -29.73 -15.15
C ALA A 242 -1.68 -30.20 -16.41
N GLU A 243 -2.17 -31.25 -17.08
CA GLU A 243 -1.55 -31.78 -18.31
C GLU A 243 -1.71 -30.85 -19.53
N SER A 244 -2.65 -29.89 -19.46
CA SER A 244 -2.96 -28.96 -20.55
C SER A 244 -2.22 -27.64 -20.46
N ILE A 245 -1.50 -27.38 -19.36
CA ILE A 245 -0.70 -26.18 -19.19
C ILE A 245 0.60 -26.34 -20.01
N PRO A 246 0.93 -25.38 -20.89
CA PRO A 246 2.09 -25.47 -21.75
C PRO A 246 3.40 -25.25 -20.98
N ALA A 247 4.48 -25.80 -21.55
CA ALA A 247 5.83 -25.51 -21.11
C ALA A 247 6.16 -24.01 -21.16
N SER A 248 7.02 -23.53 -20.26
CA SER A 248 7.46 -22.13 -20.18
C SER A 248 6.34 -21.11 -19.90
N THR A 249 5.22 -21.53 -19.32
CA THR A 249 4.11 -20.64 -18.98
C THR A 249 4.44 -19.68 -17.83
N LEU A 250 3.87 -18.48 -17.87
CA LEU A 250 3.67 -17.66 -16.69
C LEU A 250 2.25 -17.91 -16.15
N LEU A 251 2.18 -18.57 -15.00
CA LEU A 251 0.92 -18.89 -14.34
C LEU A 251 0.57 -17.81 -13.31
N VAL A 252 -0.67 -17.30 -13.34
CA VAL A 252 -1.16 -16.28 -12.42
C VAL A 252 -2.38 -16.80 -11.67
N GLN A 253 -2.27 -16.88 -10.35
CA GLN A 253 -3.36 -17.24 -9.45
C GLN A 253 -3.61 -16.10 -8.46
N VAL A 254 -4.86 -15.63 -8.40
CA VAL A 254 -5.31 -14.62 -7.44
C VAL A 254 -6.49 -15.19 -6.69
N ASP A 255 -6.25 -15.69 -5.48
CA ASP A 255 -7.28 -16.28 -4.62
C ASP A 255 -7.34 -15.54 -3.28
N LEU A 256 -8.24 -14.56 -3.20
CA LEU A 256 -8.37 -13.72 -2.00
C LEU A 256 -9.31 -14.30 -0.95
N ASN A 257 -9.92 -15.46 -1.21
CA ASN A 257 -11.07 -15.96 -0.47
C ASN A 257 -10.79 -16.11 1.03
N ALA A 258 -11.37 -15.20 1.81
CA ALA A 258 -11.24 -15.13 3.26
C ALA A 258 -11.83 -16.33 4.01
N HIS A 259 -12.51 -17.25 3.34
CA HIS A 259 -13.14 -18.42 3.96
C HIS A 259 -12.61 -19.75 3.41
N GLN A 260 -11.62 -19.70 2.52
CA GLN A 260 -11.01 -20.91 1.97
C GLN A 260 -10.39 -21.75 3.08
N GLU A 261 -10.73 -23.04 3.08
CA GLU A 261 -10.06 -24.01 3.92
C GLU A 261 -8.60 -24.15 3.47
N PRO A 262 -7.62 -24.08 4.38
CA PRO A 262 -6.21 -24.13 3.99
C PRO A 262 -5.84 -25.35 3.12
N GLU A 263 -6.47 -26.49 3.39
CA GLU A 263 -6.27 -27.74 2.64
C GLU A 263 -6.60 -27.58 1.15
N GLN A 264 -7.72 -26.95 0.82
CA GLN A 264 -8.13 -26.74 -0.56
C GLN A 264 -7.09 -25.92 -1.33
N LEU A 265 -6.61 -24.80 -0.75
CA LEU A 265 -5.60 -23.95 -1.38
C LEU A 265 -4.32 -24.73 -1.70
N PHE A 266 -3.79 -25.47 -0.71
CA PHE A 266 -2.52 -26.18 -0.90
C PHE A 266 -2.65 -27.38 -1.84
N ASN A 267 -3.80 -28.07 -1.85
CA ASN A 267 -4.08 -29.13 -2.84
C ASN A 267 -4.14 -28.56 -4.26
N ASP A 268 -4.78 -27.41 -4.44
CA ASP A 268 -4.83 -26.72 -5.73
C ASP A 268 -3.42 -26.30 -6.18
N LEU A 269 -2.61 -25.75 -5.27
CA LEU A 269 -1.21 -25.40 -5.55
C LEU A 269 -0.33 -26.61 -5.88
N GLU A 270 -0.55 -27.76 -5.24
CA GLU A 270 0.19 -28.99 -5.54
C GLU A 270 -0.13 -29.49 -6.95
N ASN A 271 -1.41 -29.53 -7.32
CA ASN A 271 -1.85 -29.88 -8.68
C ASN A 271 -1.28 -28.92 -9.73
N LEU A 272 -1.24 -27.63 -9.42
CA LEU A 272 -0.65 -26.62 -10.30
C LEU A 272 0.85 -26.80 -10.46
N MET A 273 1.56 -27.15 -9.39
CA MET A 273 3.00 -27.39 -9.48
C MET A 273 3.36 -28.59 -10.36
N LEU A 274 2.52 -29.62 -10.41
CA LEU A 274 2.74 -30.78 -11.29
C LEU A 274 2.72 -30.40 -12.77
N SER A 275 2.00 -29.33 -13.12
CA SER A 275 1.89 -28.81 -14.48
C SER A 275 3.05 -27.89 -14.88
N LEU A 276 3.78 -27.34 -13.91
CA LEU A 276 4.74 -26.29 -14.15
C LEU A 276 6.10 -26.89 -14.53
N ASP A 277 6.57 -26.62 -15.75
CA ASP A 277 7.91 -27.04 -16.17
C ASP A 277 9.02 -26.16 -15.55
N ARG A 278 10.28 -26.47 -15.88
CA ARG A 278 11.45 -25.73 -15.33
C ARG A 278 11.57 -24.30 -15.82
N LYS A 279 11.02 -24.00 -16.99
CA LYS A 279 11.10 -22.66 -17.58
C LYS A 279 9.94 -21.78 -17.12
N GLY A 280 8.80 -22.37 -16.79
CA GLY A 280 7.63 -21.71 -16.27
C GLY A 280 7.85 -21.13 -14.88
N ALA A 281 6.91 -20.30 -14.45
CA ALA A 281 6.84 -19.78 -13.09
C ALA A 281 5.37 -19.53 -12.71
N ALA A 282 5.06 -19.63 -11.42
CA ALA A 282 3.75 -19.27 -10.90
C ALA A 282 3.84 -18.06 -9.97
N LEU A 283 2.96 -17.09 -10.18
CA LEU A 283 2.70 -15.94 -9.32
C LEU A 283 1.37 -16.18 -8.59
N VAL A 284 1.45 -16.38 -7.28
CA VAL A 284 0.30 -16.73 -6.43
C VAL A 284 0.03 -15.60 -5.46
N ILE A 285 -1.21 -15.12 -5.42
CA ILE A 285 -1.67 -14.12 -4.45
C ILE A 285 -2.79 -14.72 -3.64
N ALA A 286 -2.61 -14.74 -2.32
CA ALA A 286 -3.62 -15.24 -1.40
C ALA A 286 -3.53 -14.56 -0.02
N PRO A 287 -4.47 -14.79 0.91
CA PRO A 287 -4.41 -14.21 2.25
C PRO A 287 -3.08 -14.49 2.95
N ALA A 288 -2.49 -13.47 3.56
CA ALA A 288 -1.23 -13.55 4.28
C ALA A 288 -1.26 -14.60 5.40
N ARG A 289 -2.41 -14.79 6.05
CA ARG A 289 -2.62 -15.83 7.06
C ARG A 289 -2.40 -17.26 6.55
N LEU A 290 -2.60 -17.50 5.25
CA LEU A 290 -2.36 -18.79 4.61
C LEU A 290 -0.91 -18.91 4.15
N LEU A 291 -0.38 -17.87 3.49
CA LEU A 291 0.94 -17.93 2.85
C LEU A 291 2.13 -17.56 3.74
N THR A 292 1.97 -16.64 4.70
CA THR A 292 3.12 -15.98 5.37
C THR A 292 3.01 -15.84 6.89
N GLU A 293 1.80 -15.77 7.45
CA GLU A 293 1.60 -15.57 8.88
C GLU A 293 1.34 -16.88 9.61
N ASN A 294 1.66 -16.87 10.92
CA ASN A 294 1.56 -18.04 11.80
C ASN A 294 0.45 -17.79 12.83
N THR A 295 -0.67 -17.23 12.39
CA THR A 295 -1.82 -16.92 13.24
C THR A 295 -2.80 -18.07 13.38
N ASP A 296 -2.77 -19.00 12.42
CA ASP A 296 -3.62 -20.19 12.36
C ASP A 296 -2.71 -21.42 12.31
N ASP A 297 -2.81 -22.28 13.32
CA ASP A 297 -1.99 -23.48 13.46
C ASP A 297 -2.28 -24.50 12.36
N ASN A 298 -3.52 -24.61 11.89
CA ASN A 298 -3.90 -25.52 10.81
C ASN A 298 -3.27 -25.05 9.49
N ALA A 299 -3.45 -23.78 9.14
CA ALA A 299 -2.84 -23.19 7.95
C ALA A 299 -1.31 -23.28 7.99
N THR A 300 -0.71 -23.05 9.16
CA THR A 300 0.75 -23.18 9.37
C THR A 300 1.22 -24.62 9.17
N SER A 301 0.45 -25.60 9.67
CA SER A 301 0.76 -27.03 9.50
C SER A 301 0.70 -27.45 8.03
N MET A 302 -0.37 -27.10 7.33
CA MET A 302 -0.55 -27.40 5.90
C MET A 302 0.53 -26.73 5.04
N ARG A 303 0.84 -25.46 5.31
CA ARG A 303 1.92 -24.74 4.64
C ARG A 303 3.25 -25.44 4.79
N ARG A 304 3.58 -25.90 6.01
CA ARG A 304 4.82 -26.66 6.26
C ARG A 304 4.84 -27.99 5.53
N LYS A 305 3.71 -28.73 5.48
CA LYS A 305 3.60 -29.97 4.71
C LYS A 305 3.91 -29.71 3.24
N PHE A 306 3.20 -28.75 2.63
CA PHE A 306 3.39 -28.33 1.24
C PHE A 306 4.85 -27.94 0.93
N LEU A 307 5.48 -27.16 1.82
CA LEU A 307 6.86 -26.69 1.62
C LEU A 307 7.94 -27.75 1.87
N SER A 308 7.69 -28.77 2.69
CA SER A 308 8.73 -29.72 3.13
C SER A 308 8.74 -31.03 2.35
N GLN A 309 7.58 -31.58 2.04
CA GLN A 309 7.39 -32.83 1.29
C GLN A 309 6.02 -32.78 0.60
N THR A 310 6.00 -32.53 -0.71
CA THR A 310 4.79 -32.79 -1.51
C THR A 310 4.60 -34.31 -1.60
N GLU A 311 3.37 -34.78 -1.81
CA GLU A 311 3.06 -36.23 -1.88
C GLU A 311 3.81 -36.90 -3.05
N THR A 312 4.28 -36.10 -4.01
CA THR A 312 5.08 -36.52 -5.16
C THR A 312 6.59 -36.55 -4.94
N SER A 313 7.07 -36.38 -3.70
CA SER A 313 8.50 -36.30 -3.33
C SER A 313 9.27 -35.11 -3.93
N HIS A 314 8.56 -34.18 -4.57
CA HIS A 314 9.12 -32.90 -5.00
C HIS A 314 9.04 -31.88 -3.88
N ILE A 315 9.94 -30.90 -3.89
CA ILE A 315 9.90 -29.82 -2.92
C ILE A 315 9.24 -28.60 -3.56
N ALA A 316 8.34 -27.93 -2.83
CA ALA A 316 7.74 -26.69 -3.27
C ALA A 316 8.81 -25.64 -3.59
N PRO A 317 8.94 -25.20 -4.86
CA PRO A 317 10.08 -24.43 -5.29
C PRO A 317 9.84 -22.93 -5.07
N LEU A 318 9.55 -22.57 -3.83
CA LEU A 318 9.23 -21.19 -3.40
C LEU A 318 10.45 -20.28 -3.56
N ARG A 319 10.44 -19.37 -4.53
CA ARG A 319 11.55 -18.43 -4.80
C ARG A 319 11.37 -17.07 -4.14
N TYR A 320 10.13 -16.65 -3.94
CA TYR A 320 9.80 -15.36 -3.32
C TYR A 320 8.58 -15.50 -2.45
N SER A 321 8.58 -14.84 -1.30
CA SER A 321 7.43 -14.75 -0.41
C SER A 321 7.35 -13.38 0.22
N ALA A 322 6.22 -12.69 0.10
CA ALA A 322 6.07 -11.38 0.73
C ALA A 322 4.64 -11.07 1.18
N ARG A 323 4.54 -10.33 2.29
CA ARG A 323 3.28 -9.67 2.67
C ARG A 323 3.05 -8.44 1.83
N LEU A 324 1.81 -8.20 1.42
CA LEU A 324 1.38 -7.05 0.63
C LEU A 324 0.60 -6.04 1.50
N PRO A 325 0.39 -4.80 1.03
CA PRO A 325 -0.42 -3.81 1.74
C PRO A 325 -1.86 -4.29 1.95
N ARG A 326 -2.45 -3.96 3.12
CA ARG A 326 -3.87 -4.21 3.37
C ARG A 326 -4.80 -3.45 2.42
N SER A 327 -4.36 -2.27 1.96
CA SER A 327 -5.09 -1.45 0.98
C SER A 327 -5.24 -2.13 -0.38
N TRP A 328 -4.46 -3.17 -0.66
CA TRP A 328 -4.54 -3.89 -1.93
C TRP A 328 -5.76 -4.80 -2.02
N GLN A 329 -6.43 -5.13 -0.91
CA GLN A 329 -7.68 -5.88 -0.90
C GLN A 329 -8.86 -4.95 -0.60
N VAL A 330 -9.91 -5.05 -1.42
CA VAL A 330 -11.17 -4.32 -1.27
C VAL A 330 -12.25 -5.28 -0.80
N GLY A 331 -13.13 -4.83 0.11
CA GLY A 331 -14.31 -5.57 0.57
C GLY A 331 -14.07 -6.70 1.60
N GLY A 332 -12.86 -7.26 1.69
CA GLY A 332 -12.52 -8.41 2.56
C GLY A 332 -12.15 -8.10 4.02
N GLY A 333 -12.75 -7.09 4.67
CA GLY A 333 -12.60 -6.88 6.12
C GLY A 333 -11.18 -6.56 6.64
N GLN A 334 -10.33 -5.90 5.84
CA GLN A 334 -8.92 -5.62 6.14
C GLN A 334 -8.00 -6.85 6.24
N LEU A 335 -8.38 -7.97 5.62
CA LEU A 335 -7.44 -9.08 5.47
C LEU A 335 -6.26 -8.63 4.62
N GLN A 336 -5.08 -9.05 5.06
CA GLN A 336 -3.83 -8.69 4.41
C GLN A 336 -3.51 -9.73 3.34
N PRO A 337 -3.28 -9.34 2.08
CA PRO A 337 -2.82 -10.27 1.06
C PRO A 337 -1.31 -10.53 1.17
N ALA A 338 -0.86 -11.61 0.54
CA ALA A 338 0.54 -11.97 0.36
C ALA A 338 0.76 -12.50 -1.05
N VAL A 339 2.02 -12.49 -1.49
CA VAL A 339 2.46 -13.02 -2.77
C VAL A 339 3.51 -14.10 -2.58
N TRP A 340 3.37 -15.18 -3.32
CA TRP A 340 4.37 -16.22 -3.51
C TRP A 340 4.79 -16.31 -4.99
N VAL A 341 6.07 -16.55 -5.22
CA VAL A 341 6.59 -16.97 -6.53
C VAL A 341 7.09 -18.40 -6.41
N LEU A 342 6.56 -19.29 -7.23
CA LEU A 342 6.97 -20.69 -7.30
C LEU A 342 7.65 -20.93 -8.66
N LYS A 343 8.87 -21.47 -8.65
CA LYS A 343 9.62 -21.80 -9.88
C LYS A 343 10.62 -22.91 -9.65
N GLN A 344 10.43 -24.04 -10.34
CA GLN A 344 11.18 -25.28 -10.16
C GLN A 344 12.71 -25.06 -10.11
N HIS A 345 13.38 -25.86 -9.29
CA HIS A 345 14.83 -25.88 -9.18
C HIS A 345 15.35 -27.29 -8.92
N HIS A 346 16.61 -27.52 -9.29
CA HIS A 346 17.30 -28.79 -9.13
C HIS A 346 17.98 -28.97 -7.78
N ASP A 347 18.63 -27.91 -7.30
CA ASP A 347 19.23 -27.91 -5.97
C ASP A 347 18.12 -27.79 -4.94
N PRO A 348 18.05 -28.65 -3.90
CA PRO A 348 17.13 -28.50 -2.78
C PRO A 348 17.49 -27.33 -1.83
N ASN A 349 18.70 -26.76 -1.90
CA ASN A 349 19.16 -25.66 -1.04
C ASN A 349 19.35 -24.35 -1.80
N PHE A 350 18.36 -23.98 -2.60
CA PHE A 350 18.35 -22.75 -3.39
C PHE A 350 18.00 -21.49 -2.57
N PRO A 351 18.36 -20.29 -3.03
CA PRO A 351 17.99 -19.05 -2.35
C PRO A 351 16.50 -18.74 -2.51
N VAL A 352 15.90 -18.29 -1.41
CA VAL A 352 14.52 -17.80 -1.34
C VAL A 352 14.53 -16.38 -0.80
N ALA A 353 13.90 -15.47 -1.51
CA ALA A 353 13.68 -14.11 -1.03
C ALA A 353 12.42 -14.05 -0.18
N VAL A 354 12.55 -13.58 1.06
CA VAL A 354 11.42 -13.34 1.96
C VAL A 354 11.33 -11.85 2.25
N ALA A 355 10.24 -11.21 1.85
CA ALA A 355 10.06 -9.75 1.94
C ALA A 355 8.81 -9.33 2.71
N ASP A 356 8.74 -8.05 3.04
CA ASP A 356 7.58 -7.48 3.73
C ASP A 356 7.25 -6.10 3.17
N HIS A 357 6.27 -6.10 2.27
CA HIS A 357 5.73 -4.92 1.60
C HIS A 357 4.43 -4.45 2.24
N SER A 358 4.17 -4.81 3.50
CA SER A 358 2.94 -4.39 4.20
C SER A 358 2.78 -2.88 4.32
N GLY A 359 3.89 -2.14 4.33
CA GLY A 359 3.95 -0.68 4.36
C GLY A 359 4.31 -0.04 3.03
N LEU A 360 4.27 -0.78 1.91
CA LEU A 360 4.57 -0.25 0.58
C LEU A 360 3.68 0.96 0.30
N SER A 361 4.30 2.11 0.06
CA SER A 361 3.59 3.34 -0.28
C SER A 361 3.07 3.28 -1.72
N THR A 362 2.22 4.24 -2.06
CA THR A 362 1.75 4.40 -3.44
C THR A 362 2.73 5.17 -4.32
N SER A 363 3.97 5.39 -3.86
CA SER A 363 4.98 6.11 -4.63
C SER A 363 5.49 5.25 -5.80
N GLN A 364 5.69 5.88 -6.95
CA GLN A 364 6.15 5.20 -8.15
C GLN A 364 7.51 4.48 -7.97
N PRO A 365 8.52 5.03 -7.27
CA PRO A 365 9.81 4.34 -7.09
C PRO A 365 9.70 3.04 -6.28
N GLU A 366 8.86 3.01 -5.24
CA GLU A 366 8.67 1.81 -4.43
C GLU A 366 7.93 0.71 -5.21
N LEU A 367 6.93 1.08 -6.01
CA LEU A 367 6.22 0.14 -6.89
C LEU A 367 7.13 -0.43 -8.00
N GLU A 368 8.04 0.38 -8.55
CA GLU A 368 9.06 -0.06 -9.51
C GLU A 368 10.04 -1.06 -8.87
N ALA A 369 10.53 -0.78 -7.66
CA ALA A 369 11.40 -1.68 -6.92
C ALA A 369 10.71 -3.03 -6.61
N PHE A 370 9.47 -2.97 -6.11
CA PHE A 370 8.64 -4.17 -5.91
C PHE A 370 8.43 -4.98 -7.20
N THR A 371 8.18 -4.30 -8.31
CA THR A 371 8.02 -4.96 -9.62
C THR A 371 9.31 -5.65 -10.04
N SER A 372 10.46 -4.99 -9.87
CA SER A 372 11.78 -5.54 -10.18
C SER A 372 12.10 -6.79 -9.36
N ASP A 373 11.78 -6.80 -8.06
CA ASP A 373 11.96 -7.95 -7.18
C ASP A 373 11.19 -9.18 -7.68
N LEU A 374 9.90 -9.01 -7.99
CA LEU A 374 9.05 -10.10 -8.47
C LEU A 374 9.48 -10.58 -9.85
N VAL A 375 9.84 -9.68 -10.76
CA VAL A 375 10.34 -10.06 -12.09
C VAL A 375 11.65 -10.85 -11.96
N THR A 376 12.56 -10.44 -11.06
CA THR A 376 13.78 -11.20 -10.77
C THR A 376 13.46 -12.60 -10.25
N ALA A 377 12.51 -12.73 -9.31
CA ALA A 377 12.10 -14.03 -8.78
C ALA A 377 11.43 -14.94 -9.82
N LEU A 378 10.63 -14.38 -10.73
CA LEU A 378 9.90 -15.11 -11.78
C LEU A 378 10.81 -15.55 -12.93
N CYS A 379 11.76 -14.70 -13.32
CA CYS A 379 12.53 -14.88 -14.55
C CYS A 379 13.97 -15.35 -14.27
N THR A 380 14.63 -14.80 -13.26
CA THR A 380 16.06 -15.01 -12.98
C THR A 380 16.34 -15.24 -11.49
N PRO A 381 15.69 -16.23 -10.84
CA PRO A 381 15.78 -16.42 -9.39
C PRO A 381 17.20 -16.70 -8.89
N ASP A 382 18.09 -17.22 -9.73
CA ASP A 382 19.48 -17.50 -9.36
C ASP A 382 20.31 -16.22 -9.19
N LEU A 383 19.79 -15.08 -9.65
CA LEU A 383 20.35 -13.76 -9.41
C LEU A 383 19.85 -13.11 -8.11
N LEU A 384 18.86 -13.70 -7.41
CA LEU A 384 18.34 -13.16 -6.14
C LEU A 384 19.43 -12.82 -5.10
N PRO A 385 20.49 -13.64 -4.89
CA PRO A 385 21.56 -13.29 -3.94
C PRO A 385 22.39 -12.05 -4.33
N ARG A 386 22.34 -11.65 -5.61
CA ARG A 386 23.07 -10.50 -6.16
C ARG A 386 22.16 -9.31 -6.46
N ALA A 387 20.84 -9.54 -6.48
CA ALA A 387 19.85 -8.51 -6.74
C ALA A 387 19.73 -7.56 -5.55
N ASN A 388 19.44 -6.29 -5.84
CA ASN A 388 19.13 -5.32 -4.80
C ASN A 388 17.65 -5.43 -4.44
N LEU A 389 17.31 -6.37 -3.57
CA LEU A 389 15.92 -6.67 -3.23
C LEU A 389 15.35 -5.68 -2.21
N HIS A 390 14.17 -5.17 -2.50
CA HIS A 390 13.48 -4.20 -1.65
C HIS A 390 12.81 -4.90 -0.46
N ASN A 391 13.11 -4.45 0.77
CA ASN A 391 12.52 -4.97 2.02
C ASN A 391 12.59 -6.52 2.16
N ALA A 392 13.62 -7.16 1.59
CA ALA A 392 13.76 -8.60 1.54
C ALA A 392 15.01 -9.13 2.25
N GLU A 393 14.93 -10.37 2.74
CA GLU A 393 16.04 -11.20 3.24
C GLU A 393 16.18 -12.41 2.32
N ILE A 394 17.42 -12.79 2.00
CA ILE A 394 17.68 -14.09 1.36
C ILE A 394 17.85 -15.14 2.46
N VAL A 395 17.03 -16.19 2.39
CA VAL A 395 17.16 -17.40 3.20
C VAL A 395 17.42 -18.60 2.32
N GLU A 396 18.04 -19.63 2.88
CA GLU A 396 18.10 -20.94 2.25
C GLU A 396 16.72 -21.60 2.26
N ALA A 397 16.36 -22.23 1.14
CA ALA A 397 15.11 -22.97 0.96
C ALA A 397 14.83 -23.96 2.11
N THR A 398 15.82 -24.76 2.51
CA THR A 398 15.71 -25.70 3.63
C THR A 398 15.33 -25.02 4.95
N ARG A 399 15.82 -23.79 5.17
CA ARG A 399 15.52 -22.97 6.35
C ARG A 399 14.15 -22.32 6.25
N ALA A 400 13.74 -21.88 5.05
CA ALA A 400 12.40 -21.38 4.79
C ALA A 400 11.34 -22.42 5.18
N TRP A 401 11.56 -23.70 4.85
CA TRP A 401 10.58 -24.76 5.10
C TRP A 401 10.65 -25.32 6.53
N ARG A 402 11.84 -25.73 7.01
CA ARG A 402 11.97 -26.35 8.35
C ARG A 402 11.57 -25.41 9.49
N SER A 403 11.81 -24.12 9.31
CA SER A 403 11.49 -23.10 10.31
C SER A 403 10.28 -22.25 9.95
N ASP A 404 9.57 -22.57 8.86
CA ASP A 404 8.45 -21.79 8.34
C ASP A 404 8.79 -20.29 8.22
N ARG A 405 10.02 -20.03 7.74
CA ARG A 405 10.53 -18.69 7.48
C ARG A 405 10.11 -18.26 6.08
N VAL A 406 8.81 -18.00 5.93
CA VAL A 406 8.16 -17.49 4.71
C VAL A 406 7.85 -16.00 4.77
N ALA A 407 8.30 -15.33 5.83
CA ALA A 407 8.31 -13.88 5.97
C ALA A 407 9.65 -13.49 6.59
N PRO A 408 10.17 -12.28 6.32
CA PRO A 408 11.49 -11.88 6.78
C PRO A 408 11.64 -12.02 8.30
N GLY A 409 12.86 -12.36 8.70
CA GLY A 409 13.30 -12.34 10.08
C GLY A 409 13.18 -10.94 10.67
N SER A 410 13.33 -10.84 11.99
CA SER A 410 13.05 -9.62 12.77
C SER A 410 13.81 -8.37 12.32
N ALA A 411 14.87 -8.50 11.52
CA ALA A 411 15.82 -7.45 11.26
C ALA A 411 15.94 -7.24 9.75
N ARG A 412 15.40 -6.12 9.25
CA ARG A 412 15.38 -5.73 7.84
C ARG A 412 16.59 -4.86 7.51
N ARG A 413 16.99 -4.84 6.25
CA ARG A 413 17.94 -3.85 5.70
C ARG A 413 17.13 -2.97 4.74
N ALA A 414 17.05 -1.67 5.00
CA ALA A 414 16.38 -0.73 4.12
C ALA A 414 17.43 0.14 3.44
N ASP A 415 17.35 0.26 2.11
CA ASP A 415 18.12 1.26 1.38
C ASP A 415 17.57 2.64 1.71
N VAL A 416 18.45 3.54 2.10
CA VAL A 416 18.12 4.92 2.44
C VAL A 416 18.94 5.84 1.55
N ASP A 417 18.27 6.81 0.96
CA ASP A 417 18.94 7.96 0.35
C ASP A 417 19.53 8.81 1.48
N ALA A 418 20.73 8.45 1.91
CA ALA A 418 21.41 9.11 3.00
C ALA A 418 22.26 10.26 2.44
N PRO A 419 22.20 11.46 3.04
CA PRO A 419 23.06 12.56 2.64
C PRO A 419 24.53 12.15 2.78
N ARG A 420 25.36 12.53 1.80
CA ARG A 420 26.80 12.26 1.87
C ARG A 420 27.39 13.06 3.01
N LEU A 421 28.53 12.61 3.54
CA LEU A 421 29.20 13.31 4.63
C LEU A 421 29.52 14.77 4.27
N GLY A 422 29.87 15.04 3.02
CA GLY A 422 30.06 16.41 2.50
C GLY A 422 28.81 17.29 2.59
N ASP A 423 27.63 16.74 2.31
CA ASP A 423 26.34 17.47 2.39
C ASP A 423 25.96 17.72 3.86
N LEU A 424 26.21 16.74 4.73
CA LEU A 424 26.05 16.88 6.18
C LEU A 424 26.96 17.99 6.73
N TRP A 425 28.23 18.04 6.33
CA TRP A 425 29.15 19.11 6.74
C TRP A 425 28.80 20.48 6.17
N ALA A 426 28.25 20.55 4.95
CA ALA A 426 27.72 21.80 4.42
C ALA A 426 26.54 22.30 5.27
N THR A 427 25.64 21.40 5.65
CA THR A 427 24.47 21.71 6.51
C THR A 427 24.91 22.13 7.92
N ALA A 428 25.87 21.42 8.53
CA ALA A 428 26.40 21.73 9.85
C ALA A 428 27.04 23.12 9.90
N ARG A 429 27.87 23.46 8.90
CA ARG A 429 28.50 24.79 8.81
C ARG A 429 27.47 25.91 8.64
N ALA A 430 26.43 25.70 7.83
CA ALA A 430 25.34 26.66 7.69
C ALA A 430 24.56 26.87 9.01
N ALA A 431 24.54 25.86 9.88
CA ALA A 431 23.95 25.92 11.22
C ALA A 431 24.90 26.48 12.30
N GLY A 432 26.15 26.84 11.96
CA GLY A 432 27.13 27.38 12.90
C GLY A 432 27.93 26.35 13.70
N LEU A 433 27.93 25.08 13.28
CA LEU A 433 28.71 23.99 13.90
C LEU A 433 30.00 23.72 13.13
N GLU A 434 31.05 23.28 13.84
CA GLU A 434 32.35 22.95 13.24
C GLU A 434 32.52 21.44 13.06
N GLU A 435 33.46 21.02 12.18
CA GLU A 435 33.74 19.59 11.95
C GLU A 435 34.19 18.88 13.23
N ALA A 436 34.91 19.58 14.12
CA ALA A 436 35.37 19.05 15.40
C ALA A 436 34.23 18.68 16.38
N ASP A 437 33.01 19.20 16.16
CA ASP A 437 31.82 18.83 16.94
C ASP A 437 31.26 17.45 16.54
N PHE A 438 31.74 16.89 15.43
CA PHE A 438 31.32 15.61 14.87
C PHE A 438 32.47 14.60 14.84
N ASP A 439 32.19 13.37 15.23
CA ASP A 439 33.17 12.27 15.22
C ASP A 439 32.75 11.21 14.20
N PHE A 440 32.63 11.65 12.94
CA PHE A 440 32.28 10.79 11.80
C PHE A 440 33.40 10.84 10.76
N VAL A 441 33.76 9.68 10.24
CA VAL A 441 34.67 9.53 9.09
C VAL A 441 33.85 9.02 7.91
N ASP A 442 34.21 9.43 6.69
CA ASP A 442 33.55 8.93 5.49
C ASP A 442 33.67 7.40 5.45
N ALA A 443 32.54 6.72 5.33
CA ALA A 443 32.48 5.27 5.38
C ALA A 443 32.92 4.64 4.05
N THR A 444 33.81 5.27 3.28
CA THR A 444 34.29 4.78 1.98
C THR A 444 34.98 3.44 2.14
N VAL A 445 34.17 2.39 2.11
CA VAL A 445 34.49 1.08 1.56
C VAL A 445 34.85 1.31 0.10
N GLU A 446 35.90 0.62 -0.34
CA GLU A 446 36.50 0.60 -1.68
C GLU A 446 35.64 1.08 -2.86
N PRO A 447 36.25 1.71 -3.89
CA PRO A 447 35.55 2.19 -5.08
C PRO A 447 34.94 1.04 -5.88
N GLY A 448 33.75 0.63 -5.47
CA GLY A 448 32.82 -0.25 -6.19
C GLY A 448 31.56 0.53 -6.58
N PRO A 449 30.71 -0.05 -7.47
CA PRO A 449 29.50 0.63 -7.92
C PRO A 449 28.64 1.05 -6.73
N SER A 450 28.19 2.31 -6.74
CA SER A 450 27.42 3.00 -5.72
C SER A 450 26.37 2.10 -5.07
N ARG A 451 26.70 1.47 -3.93
CA ARG A 451 25.73 0.74 -3.12
C ARG A 451 24.94 1.77 -2.31
N PRO A 452 23.60 1.73 -2.33
CA PRO A 452 22.79 2.53 -1.40
C PRO A 452 23.15 2.19 0.05
N TYR A 453 23.11 3.20 0.93
CA TYR A 453 23.34 3.02 2.35
C TYR A 453 22.19 2.23 2.95
N SER A 454 22.51 1.25 3.78
CA SER A 454 21.54 0.26 4.23
C SER A 454 21.36 0.34 5.75
N VAL A 455 20.16 0.66 6.24
CA VAL A 455 19.86 0.75 7.67
C VAL A 455 19.23 -0.55 8.16
N MET A 456 19.72 -1.09 9.27
CA MET A 456 19.09 -2.24 9.91
C MET A 456 17.88 -1.79 10.72
N THR A 457 16.71 -2.36 10.49
CA THR A 457 15.48 -2.03 11.25
C THR A 457 14.83 -3.27 11.83
N VAL A 458 14.06 -3.15 12.90
CA VAL A 458 13.29 -4.25 13.48
C VAL A 458 11.82 -3.87 13.67
N PRO A 459 10.83 -4.74 13.35
CA PRO A 459 9.43 -4.42 13.59
C PRO A 459 9.13 -4.16 15.07
N TRP A 460 8.21 -3.24 15.34
CA TRP A 460 7.77 -2.86 16.69
C TRP A 460 7.51 -4.05 17.62
N ASP A 461 6.76 -5.05 17.15
CA ASP A 461 6.39 -6.21 17.96
C ASP A 461 7.63 -7.00 18.42
N LYS A 462 8.65 -7.11 17.57
CA LYS A 462 9.91 -7.79 17.93
C LYS A 462 10.77 -6.90 18.84
N ALA A 463 10.78 -5.61 18.58
CA ALA A 463 11.55 -4.63 19.36
C ALA A 463 11.07 -4.60 20.83
N THR A 464 9.78 -4.81 21.05
CA THR A 464 9.13 -4.68 22.37
C THR A 464 8.87 -6.01 23.09
N LYS A 465 8.62 -7.11 22.36
CA LYS A 465 8.33 -8.43 22.93
C LYS A 465 9.56 -9.00 23.64
N ARG A 466 9.36 -9.61 24.81
CA ARG A 466 10.44 -10.27 25.57
C ARG A 466 11.09 -11.36 24.71
N GLY A 467 12.41 -11.26 24.54
CA GLY A 467 13.19 -12.20 23.75
C GLY A 467 14.57 -11.66 23.41
N ALA A 468 15.32 -12.40 22.58
CA ALA A 468 16.69 -12.06 22.19
C ALA A 468 16.80 -10.75 21.37
N SER A 469 15.72 -10.32 20.74
CA SER A 469 15.64 -9.09 19.92
C SER A 469 14.98 -7.92 20.64
N GLN A 470 14.69 -8.04 21.94
CA GLN A 470 14.07 -6.95 22.70
C GLN A 470 15.06 -5.80 22.88
N VAL A 471 14.77 -4.68 22.23
CA VAL A 471 15.58 -3.44 22.30
C VAL A 471 14.78 -2.26 22.86
N LEU A 472 13.46 -2.41 23.02
CA LEU A 472 12.57 -1.40 23.59
C LEU A 472 11.78 -1.97 24.78
N THR A 473 11.45 -1.11 25.73
CA THR A 473 10.50 -1.36 26.82
C THR A 473 9.41 -0.31 26.76
N VAL A 474 8.14 -0.74 26.83
CA VAL A 474 6.99 0.16 26.70
C VAL A 474 6.29 0.28 28.05
N PHE A 475 6.09 1.51 28.49
CA PHE A 475 5.31 1.86 29.68
C PHE A 475 4.04 2.57 29.24
N ARG A 476 2.89 2.07 29.70
CA ARG A 476 1.59 2.62 29.28
C ARG A 476 1.38 4.00 29.90
N GLY A 477 0.81 4.93 29.14
CA GLY A 477 0.37 6.19 29.70
C GLY A 477 -0.81 6.05 30.63
N THR A 478 -0.97 7.05 31.48
CA THR A 478 -1.97 7.11 32.53
C THR A 478 -3.19 7.88 32.05
N ARG A 479 -4.39 7.37 32.33
CA ARG A 479 -5.63 8.15 32.15
C ARG A 479 -5.72 9.13 33.32
N MET A 480 -5.43 10.39 33.04
CA MET A 480 -5.49 11.47 34.02
C MET A 480 -6.61 12.43 33.65
N ASP A 481 -7.26 13.00 34.67
CA ASP A 481 -8.15 14.13 34.48
C ASP A 481 -7.31 15.37 34.17
N THR A 482 -7.91 16.39 33.54
CA THR A 482 -7.18 17.57 33.03
C THR A 482 -6.28 18.19 34.10
N ALA A 483 -4.96 17.95 33.98
CA ALA A 483 -3.96 18.47 34.89
C ALA A 483 -3.97 20.01 34.91
N THR A 484 -3.71 20.58 36.08
CA THR A 484 -3.61 22.03 36.32
C THR A 484 -2.46 22.68 35.53
N PRO A 485 -2.52 24.01 35.30
CA PRO A 485 -1.40 24.77 34.75
C PRO A 485 -0.12 24.53 35.55
N SER A 486 1.03 24.53 34.87
CA SER A 486 2.33 24.23 35.46
C SER A 486 2.62 25.05 36.72
N THR A 487 2.97 24.36 37.80
CA THR A 487 3.48 24.96 39.04
C THR A 487 4.94 24.56 39.18
N THR A 488 5.81 25.52 39.52
CA THR A 488 7.25 25.29 39.67
C THR A 488 7.53 24.11 40.61
N GLY A 489 8.20 23.07 40.09
CA GLY A 489 8.60 21.88 40.86
C GLY A 489 7.69 20.65 40.77
N GLY A 490 6.66 20.65 39.91
CA GLY A 490 5.83 19.46 39.61
C GLY A 490 6.42 18.53 38.54
N ILE A 491 5.92 17.30 38.47
CA ILE A 491 6.18 16.35 37.37
C ILE A 491 5.42 16.82 36.12
N GLY A 492 6.12 17.00 34.99
CA GLY A 492 5.49 17.47 33.75
C GLY A 492 4.48 16.47 33.20
N VAL A 493 3.38 16.93 32.61
CA VAL A 493 2.36 16.07 31.98
C VAL A 493 2.43 16.24 30.48
N VAL A 494 2.68 15.13 29.76
CA VAL A 494 2.79 15.12 28.29
C VAL A 494 1.66 14.28 27.69
N GLY A 495 0.76 14.93 26.96
CA GLY A 495 -0.33 14.30 26.21
C GLY A 495 -0.31 14.69 24.72
N PRO A 496 -1.44 14.51 24.03
CA PRO A 496 -1.56 14.83 22.60
C PRO A 496 -1.28 16.30 22.26
N ASP A 497 -1.64 17.23 23.14
CA ASP A 497 -1.46 18.67 22.88
C ASP A 497 0.00 19.10 23.02
N GLU A 498 0.71 18.55 24.02
CA GLU A 498 2.12 18.89 24.29
C GLU A 498 3.07 18.27 23.27
N ILE A 499 2.77 17.05 22.81
CA ILE A 499 3.61 16.37 21.83
C ILE A 499 3.43 16.91 20.41
N ALA A 500 2.26 17.47 20.10
CA ALA A 500 1.97 18.09 18.81
C ALA A 500 2.55 19.51 18.70
N ASP A 501 2.72 20.21 19.83
CA ASP A 501 3.30 21.55 19.88
C ASP A 501 4.41 21.61 20.94
N PRO A 502 5.70 21.60 20.54
CA PRO A 502 6.83 21.69 21.47
C PRO A 502 6.78 22.92 22.39
N ARG A 503 6.08 23.99 22.01
CA ARG A 503 5.94 25.18 22.86
C ARG A 503 5.06 24.93 24.08
N ARG A 504 4.24 23.89 24.06
CA ARG A 504 3.38 23.47 25.18
C ARG A 504 4.06 22.46 26.09
N TRP A 505 5.28 22.04 25.75
CA TRP A 505 6.09 21.20 26.63
C TRP A 505 6.22 21.87 28.01
N ASN A 506 6.01 21.11 29.08
CA ASN A 506 5.99 21.62 30.46
C ASN A 506 4.89 22.65 30.83
N HIS A 507 3.88 22.89 29.99
CA HIS A 507 2.75 23.76 30.35
C HIS A 507 1.81 23.19 31.41
N ARG A 508 1.79 21.86 31.57
CA ARG A 508 1.01 21.17 32.60
C ARG A 508 1.93 20.37 33.50
N SER A 509 1.64 20.38 34.79
CA SER A 509 2.39 19.60 35.79
C SER A 509 1.46 19.05 36.86
N ILE A 510 1.88 17.97 37.51
CA ILE A 510 1.22 17.37 38.67
C ILE A 510 2.23 17.21 39.81
N SER A 511 1.79 17.44 41.06
CA SER A 511 2.66 17.23 42.22
C SER A 511 3.02 15.73 42.35
N ILE A 512 4.24 15.42 42.79
CA ILE A 512 4.67 14.03 43.00
C ILE A 512 3.81 13.30 44.03
N PHE A 513 3.31 14.02 45.05
CA PHE A 513 2.42 13.46 46.06
C PHE A 513 1.05 13.14 45.47
N GLU A 514 0.50 14.05 44.66
CA GLU A 514 -0.78 13.84 43.99
C GLU A 514 -0.70 12.71 42.96
N LEU A 515 0.43 12.63 42.23
CA LEU A 515 0.68 11.54 41.30
C LEU A 515 0.73 10.18 42.03
N ALA A 516 1.43 10.10 43.16
CA ALA A 516 1.52 8.88 43.95
C ALA A 516 0.17 8.47 44.57
N GLU A 517 -0.64 9.44 44.99
CA GLU A 517 -1.94 9.19 45.63
C GLU A 517 -3.04 8.82 44.60
N ARG A 518 -3.19 9.61 43.53
CA ARG A 518 -4.30 9.46 42.57
C ARG A 518 -3.94 8.51 41.42
N TYR A 519 -2.66 8.39 41.09
CA TYR A 519 -2.17 7.62 39.94
C TYR A 519 -0.97 6.73 40.29
N PRO A 520 -1.09 5.80 41.26
CA PRO A 520 0.05 5.02 41.78
C PRO A 520 0.73 4.08 40.77
N ARG A 521 0.14 3.89 39.59
CA ARG A 521 0.70 3.09 38.49
C ARG A 521 1.30 3.95 37.37
N ALA A 522 1.31 5.27 37.55
CA ALA A 522 1.92 6.18 36.60
C ALA A 522 3.44 5.96 36.58
N GLU A 523 3.98 5.83 35.38
CA GLU A 523 5.41 5.70 35.17
C GLU A 523 5.98 7.08 34.85
N ILE A 524 7.04 7.44 35.56
CA ILE A 524 7.78 8.67 35.34
C ILE A 524 8.87 8.37 34.31
N SER A 525 8.95 9.21 33.27
CA SER A 525 9.98 9.13 32.25
C SER A 525 11.36 9.38 32.85
N GLN A 526 12.35 8.73 32.25
CA GLN A 526 13.76 8.99 32.49
C GLN A 526 14.31 9.86 31.37
N PRO A 527 15.44 10.55 31.60
CA PRO A 527 16.16 11.21 30.51
C PRO A 527 16.40 10.23 29.35
N MET A 528 16.19 10.71 28.13
CA MET A 528 16.29 9.95 26.88
C MET A 528 15.20 8.90 26.64
N ASP A 529 14.13 8.89 27.42
CA ASP A 529 12.93 8.14 27.04
C ASP A 529 12.24 8.81 25.84
N VAL A 530 11.53 8.02 25.04
CA VAL A 530 10.71 8.53 23.93
C VAL A 530 9.25 8.51 24.35
N ILE A 531 8.58 9.65 24.30
CA ILE A 531 7.13 9.74 24.50
C ILE A 531 6.47 9.67 23.13
N VAL A 532 5.51 8.77 22.97
CA VAL A 532 4.81 8.53 21.69
C VAL A 532 3.32 8.75 21.87
N CYS A 533 2.71 9.52 20.97
CA CYS A 533 1.28 9.73 20.93
C CYS A 533 0.69 9.32 19.57
N PRO A 534 -0.10 8.24 19.51
CA PRO A 534 -0.83 7.87 18.31
C PRO A 534 -2.09 8.73 18.17
N ASP A 535 -2.26 9.38 17.01
CA ASP A 535 -3.47 10.07 16.60
C ASP A 535 -4.32 9.16 15.71
N GLN A 536 -5.37 8.60 16.30
CA GLN A 536 -6.29 7.71 15.57
C GLN A 536 -7.14 8.43 14.53
N ARG A 537 -7.37 9.75 14.66
CA ARG A 537 -8.25 10.49 13.73
C ARG A 537 -7.58 10.69 12.38
N ASN A 538 -6.30 11.03 12.40
CA ASN A 538 -5.51 11.25 11.19
C ASN A 538 -4.69 10.01 10.78
N ASN A 539 -4.79 8.93 11.57
CA ASN A 539 -3.96 7.74 11.44
C ASN A 539 -2.46 8.06 11.38
N LEU A 540 -1.98 8.97 12.24
CA LEU A 540 -0.56 9.33 12.33
C LEU A 540 -0.05 9.08 13.75
N ALA A 541 1.26 9.05 13.92
CA ALA A 541 1.89 9.01 15.24
C ALA A 541 2.92 10.12 15.33
N VAL A 542 3.00 10.76 16.49
CA VAL A 542 4.04 11.75 16.79
C VAL A 542 4.85 11.22 17.97
N ALA A 543 6.16 11.32 17.88
CA ALA A 543 7.07 10.89 18.93
C ALA A 543 8.12 11.97 19.21
N ALA A 544 8.43 12.18 20.49
CA ALA A 544 9.42 13.14 20.94
C ALA A 544 10.34 12.49 21.98
N VAL A 545 11.61 12.89 21.99
CA VAL A 545 12.57 12.46 23.01
C VAL A 545 12.44 13.38 24.22
N ASP A 546 12.22 12.80 25.38
CA ASP A 546 12.27 13.50 26.66
C ASP A 546 13.71 13.60 27.14
N LEU A 547 14.32 14.77 26.96
CA LEU A 547 15.73 15.01 27.31
C LEU A 547 15.94 15.19 28.82
N GLU A 548 14.95 15.73 29.53
CA GLU A 548 15.05 16.07 30.96
C GLU A 548 14.61 14.90 31.85
N GLY A 549 13.70 14.06 31.37
CA GLY A 549 12.98 13.10 32.21
C GLY A 549 11.98 13.80 33.13
N SER A 550 11.46 13.08 34.12
CA SER A 550 10.51 13.64 35.11
C SER A 550 9.17 14.10 34.52
N HIS A 551 8.72 13.45 33.45
CA HIS A 551 7.39 13.62 32.87
C HIS A 551 6.53 12.37 33.07
N VAL A 552 5.22 12.54 33.02
CA VAL A 552 4.25 11.44 32.95
C VAL A 552 3.47 11.53 31.64
N ALA A 553 3.35 10.40 30.94
CA ALA A 553 2.58 10.35 29.69
C ALA A 553 1.07 10.22 29.99
N GLN A 554 0.26 11.13 29.45
CA GLN A 554 -1.20 11.07 29.49
C GLN A 554 -1.72 10.23 28.32
N ALA A 555 -2.51 9.19 28.62
CA ALA A 555 -3.13 8.35 27.59
C ALA A 555 -3.94 9.22 26.59
N PRO A 556 -3.81 8.99 25.27
CA PRO A 556 -3.26 7.80 24.61
C PRO A 556 -1.73 7.78 24.44
N ALA A 557 -1.00 8.81 24.90
CA ALA A 557 0.45 8.82 24.86
C ALA A 557 1.04 7.72 25.76
N PHE A 558 2.26 7.27 25.48
CA PHE A 558 2.97 6.25 26.25
C PHE A 558 4.48 6.42 26.15
N ILE A 559 5.23 5.86 27.09
CA ILE A 559 6.68 5.99 27.18
C ILE A 559 7.36 4.76 26.58
N VAL A 560 8.44 4.99 25.85
CA VAL A 560 9.27 3.98 25.21
C VAL A 560 10.71 4.19 25.65
N ARG A 561 11.27 3.18 26.32
CA ARG A 561 12.66 3.19 26.80
C ARG A 561 13.54 2.29 25.97
N CYS A 562 14.62 2.85 25.42
CA CYS A 562 15.64 2.10 24.69
C CYS A 562 16.52 1.30 25.64
N LYS A 563 16.77 0.02 25.31
CA LYS A 563 17.63 -0.87 26.10
C LYS A 563 19.05 -0.85 25.57
N THR A 564 19.99 -0.87 26.50
CA THR A 564 21.43 -1.05 26.23
C THR A 564 21.92 -2.47 26.54
N THR A 565 21.18 -3.21 27.36
CA THR A 565 21.55 -4.54 27.83
C THR A 565 20.40 -5.53 27.71
N ARG A 566 20.75 -6.82 27.63
CA ARG A 566 19.80 -7.94 27.70
C ARG A 566 19.20 -8.02 29.10
N GLY A 567 17.91 -8.37 29.15
CA GLY A 567 17.09 -8.35 30.38
C GLY A 567 17.77 -8.93 31.63
N ARG A 568 17.75 -10.26 31.79
CA ARG A 568 18.30 -10.91 32.99
C ARG A 568 19.82 -11.08 32.96
N SER A 569 20.41 -11.33 31.79
CA SER A 569 21.87 -11.54 31.69
C SER A 569 22.68 -10.25 31.84
N LYS A 570 22.05 -9.08 31.68
CA LYS A 570 22.70 -7.75 31.70
C LYS A 570 23.83 -7.59 30.68
N GLU A 571 23.97 -8.52 29.75
CA GLU A 571 24.96 -8.46 28.68
C GLU A 571 24.67 -7.29 27.73
N PRO A 572 25.68 -6.52 27.30
CA PRO A 572 25.52 -5.45 26.33
C PRO A 572 24.91 -5.96 25.01
N LEU A 573 23.97 -5.20 24.46
CA LEU A 573 23.43 -5.45 23.13
C LEU A 573 24.45 -4.97 22.09
N ARG A 574 24.74 -5.80 21.07
CA ARG A 574 25.62 -5.42 19.96
C ARG A 574 25.04 -4.32 19.08
N ARG A 575 23.70 -4.25 19.02
CA ARG A 575 22.93 -3.28 18.24
C ARG A 575 21.89 -2.63 19.10
N LEU A 576 21.78 -1.32 18.97
CA LEU A 576 21.02 -0.46 19.87
C LEU A 576 20.00 0.35 19.08
N ALA A 577 18.79 0.45 19.65
CA ALA A 577 17.84 1.47 19.25
C ALA A 577 18.25 2.78 19.94
N VAL A 578 18.39 3.87 19.18
CA VAL A 578 18.74 5.19 19.71
C VAL A 578 17.47 6.03 19.82
N PRO A 579 17.19 6.69 20.97
CA PRO A 579 15.94 7.43 21.19
C PRO A 579 15.56 8.40 20.07
N ALA A 580 16.51 9.20 19.56
CA ALA A 580 16.27 10.13 18.46
C ALA A 580 15.83 9.41 17.17
N LEU A 581 16.49 8.29 16.82
CA LEU A 581 16.12 7.50 15.65
C LEU A 581 14.77 6.78 15.82
N VAL A 582 14.44 6.35 17.04
CA VAL A 582 13.14 5.75 17.37
C VAL A 582 12.02 6.79 17.21
N ALA A 583 12.22 7.99 17.76
CA ALA A 583 11.24 9.08 17.67
C ALA A 583 11.00 9.48 16.21
N GLN A 584 12.08 9.63 15.44
CA GLN A 584 12.01 9.93 14.01
C GLN A 584 11.29 8.84 13.23
N ALA A 585 11.70 7.57 13.38
CA ALA A 585 11.11 6.46 12.63
C ALA A 585 9.62 6.23 12.91
N ILE A 586 9.16 6.50 14.15
CA ILE A 586 7.73 6.41 14.48
C ILE A 586 6.95 7.57 13.85
N SER A 587 7.52 8.77 13.85
CA SER A 587 6.88 9.95 13.26
C SER A 587 6.80 9.85 11.73
N ASP A 588 7.84 9.31 11.10
CA ASP A 588 7.93 9.14 9.63
C ASP A 588 7.15 7.94 9.10
N ALA A 589 6.67 7.03 9.96
CA ALA A 589 5.98 5.82 9.53
C ALA A 589 4.66 6.07 8.79
N GLY A 590 4.12 7.30 8.84
CA GLY A 590 2.89 7.68 8.13
C GLY A 590 1.62 6.94 8.59
N THR A 591 1.70 6.24 9.74
CA THR A 591 0.59 5.44 10.29
C THR A 591 0.59 5.42 11.80
N SER A 592 -0.59 5.46 12.43
CA SER A 592 -0.75 5.26 13.88
C SER A 592 -0.64 3.78 14.29
N THR A 593 -0.61 2.87 13.31
CA THR A 593 -0.63 1.42 13.53
C THR A 593 0.75 0.89 13.93
N ARG A 594 0.91 0.58 15.21
CA ARG A 594 2.18 0.11 15.81
C ARG A 594 2.85 -1.05 15.06
N LYS A 595 2.06 -1.99 14.54
CA LYS A 595 2.59 -3.18 13.82
C LYS A 595 3.38 -2.82 12.56
N ALA A 596 3.10 -1.68 11.95
CA ALA A 596 3.79 -1.22 10.75
C ALA A 596 5.13 -0.54 11.05
N TRP A 597 5.33 -0.03 12.27
CA TRP A 597 6.53 0.73 12.63
C TRP A 597 7.79 -0.14 12.58
N GLN A 598 8.82 0.38 11.91
CA GLN A 598 10.15 -0.23 11.82
C GLN A 598 11.14 0.58 12.64
N ILE A 599 11.82 -0.09 13.56
CA ILE A 599 12.73 0.56 14.52
C ILE A 599 14.17 0.42 14.05
N PRO A 600 14.85 1.52 13.68
CA PRO A 600 16.24 1.47 13.26
C PRO A 600 17.18 1.07 14.40
N LEU A 601 18.18 0.26 14.05
CA LEU A 601 19.23 -0.20 14.93
C LEU A 601 20.58 0.21 14.36
N ILE A 602 21.46 0.69 15.23
CA ILE A 602 22.86 0.97 14.90
C ILE A 602 23.79 0.11 15.73
N ASP A 603 25.01 -0.12 15.24
CA ASP A 603 26.00 -0.87 15.99
C ASP A 603 26.42 -0.08 17.24
N ALA A 604 26.56 -0.78 18.36
CA ALA A 604 26.83 -0.16 19.65
C ALA A 604 28.12 0.68 19.66
N ALA A 605 29.08 0.36 18.80
CA ALA A 605 30.32 1.13 18.62
C ALA A 605 30.08 2.54 18.04
N GLN A 606 29.00 2.75 17.28
CA GLN A 606 28.68 4.03 16.63
C GLN A 606 27.85 4.96 17.53
N VAL A 607 27.17 4.41 18.55
CA VAL A 607 26.29 5.17 19.46
C VAL A 607 27.00 6.35 20.13
N PRO A 608 28.23 6.23 20.66
CA PRO A 608 28.90 7.36 21.31
C PRO A 608 29.13 8.56 20.37
N ALA A 609 29.56 8.30 19.12
CA ALA A 609 29.78 9.34 18.12
C ALA A 609 28.48 10.04 17.72
N LEU A 610 27.41 9.26 17.48
CA LEU A 610 26.08 9.81 17.19
C LEU A 610 25.54 10.63 18.37
N THR A 611 25.71 10.14 19.60
CA THR A 611 25.22 10.82 20.81
C THR A 611 25.93 12.15 21.02
N ARG A 612 27.26 12.21 20.82
CA ARG A 612 28.02 13.48 20.86
C ARG A 612 27.51 14.49 19.82
N SER A 613 27.31 14.02 18.59
CA SER A 613 26.85 14.86 17.48
C SER A 613 25.45 15.44 17.75
N LEU A 614 24.52 14.60 18.23
CA LEU A 614 23.18 15.06 18.61
C LEU A 614 23.21 16.02 19.80
N ALA A 615 24.11 15.81 20.77
CA ALA A 615 24.29 16.71 21.91
C ALA A 615 24.84 18.09 21.47
N ALA A 616 25.78 18.12 20.51
CA ALA A 616 26.28 19.38 19.95
C ALA A 616 25.17 20.17 19.22
N ILE A 617 24.36 19.47 18.43
CA ILE A 617 23.20 20.08 17.75
C ILE A 617 22.21 20.67 18.76
N GLU A 618 21.90 19.94 19.84
CA GLU A 618 20.96 20.42 20.85
C GLU A 618 21.54 21.58 21.69
N ALA A 619 22.84 21.55 21.99
CA ALA A 619 23.52 22.65 22.67
C ALA A 619 23.47 23.95 21.83
N GLU A 620 23.67 23.83 20.52
CA GLU A 620 23.59 24.97 19.61
C GLU A 620 22.15 25.48 19.47
N ARG A 621 21.17 24.59 19.38
CA ARG A 621 19.75 24.96 19.41
C ARG A 621 19.39 25.74 20.69
N ALA A 622 19.84 25.27 21.85
CA ALA A 622 19.62 25.96 23.12
C ALA A 622 20.29 27.35 23.17
N ARG A 623 21.52 27.46 22.64
CA ARG A 623 22.24 28.73 22.54
C ARG A 623 21.49 29.74 21.66
N LEU A 624 21.01 29.30 20.50
CA LEU A 624 20.24 30.13 19.57
C LEU A 624 18.90 30.57 20.19
N ALA A 625 18.22 29.69 20.92
CA ALA A 625 16.98 30.02 21.62
C ALA A 625 17.20 31.09 22.72
N ASP A 626 18.26 30.98 23.52
CA ASP A 626 18.60 32.01 24.52
C ASP A 626 18.95 33.36 23.85
N ASN A 627 19.70 33.32 22.75
CA ASN A 627 20.03 34.53 21.99
C ASN A 627 18.76 35.22 21.44
N LEU A 628 17.84 34.45 20.87
CA LEU A 628 16.55 34.97 20.41
C LEU A 628 15.77 35.60 21.57
N ALA A 629 15.72 34.95 22.73
CA ALA A 629 15.06 35.50 23.92
C ALA A 629 15.72 36.81 24.40
N ARG A 630 17.05 36.93 24.31
CA ARG A 630 17.78 38.18 24.62
C ARG A 630 17.43 39.30 23.63
N LEU A 631 17.40 39.00 22.33
CA LEU A 631 17.03 39.98 21.30
C LEU A 631 15.59 40.48 21.48
N GLN A 632 14.65 39.59 21.78
CA GLN A 632 13.26 39.96 22.09
C GLN A 632 13.12 40.81 23.36
N ARG A 633 14.00 40.61 24.36
CA ARG A 633 14.06 41.49 25.54
C ARG A 633 14.62 42.86 25.18
N LEU A 634 15.66 42.91 24.35
CA LEU A 634 16.26 44.17 23.88
C LEU A 634 15.28 44.97 23.03
N GLU A 635 14.54 44.32 22.12
CA GLU A 635 13.49 44.94 21.30
C GLU A 635 12.45 45.60 22.20
N ARG A 636 11.88 44.85 23.15
CA ARG A 636 10.90 45.38 24.11
C ARG A 636 11.47 46.55 24.92
N ALA A 637 12.70 46.43 25.41
CA ALA A 637 13.36 47.50 26.16
C ALA A 637 13.59 48.76 25.31
N THR A 638 13.99 48.59 24.05
CA THR A 638 14.21 49.70 23.10
C THR A 638 12.90 50.40 22.77
N LEU A 639 11.83 49.65 22.51
CA LEU A 639 10.48 50.20 22.28
C LEU A 639 9.98 50.97 23.51
N HIS A 640 10.15 50.41 24.71
CA HIS A 640 9.80 51.09 25.96
C HIS A 640 10.63 52.37 26.18
N ALA A 641 11.93 52.34 25.92
CA ALA A 641 12.82 53.50 26.06
C ALA A 641 12.46 54.61 25.06
N ALA A 642 12.15 54.26 23.81
CA ALA A 642 11.71 55.21 22.80
C ALA A 642 10.35 55.84 23.18
N ALA A 643 9.38 55.04 23.64
CA ALA A 643 8.07 55.52 24.08
C ALA A 643 8.16 56.41 25.33
N ALA A 644 9.10 56.12 26.23
CA ALA A 644 9.39 56.95 27.41
C ALA A 644 10.28 58.17 27.10
N HIS A 645 10.67 58.38 25.83
CA HIS A 645 11.59 59.44 25.38
C HIS A 645 12.97 59.43 26.08
N THR A 646 13.42 58.28 26.56
CA THR A 646 14.75 58.14 27.19
C THR A 646 15.87 57.89 26.18
N ILE A 647 15.51 57.52 24.94
CA ILE A 647 16.41 57.46 23.78
C ILE A 647 15.81 58.23 22.62
N ALA A 648 16.65 58.91 21.81
CA ALA A 648 16.24 59.65 20.63
C ALA A 648 17.01 59.15 19.40
N ALA A 649 16.35 59.13 18.24
CA ALA A 649 17.00 58.78 16.99
C ALA A 649 18.04 59.84 16.62
N ARG A 650 19.21 59.40 16.14
CA ARG A 650 20.20 60.29 15.55
C ARG A 650 19.64 60.82 14.23
N ALA A 651 19.72 62.14 14.01
CA ALA A 651 19.37 62.72 12.71
C ALA A 651 20.26 62.09 11.62
N PRO A 652 19.68 61.65 10.48
CA PRO A 652 20.48 61.17 9.37
C PRO A 652 21.33 62.34 8.82
N ASN A 653 22.62 62.09 8.66
CA ASN A 653 23.53 63.02 7.97
C ASN A 653 23.30 62.96 6.46
#